data_AF-A0A8E2AFZ5-F1
#
_entry.id   AF-A0A8E2AFZ5-F1
#
_cell.length_a   1.000
_cell.length_b   1.000
_cell.length_c   1.000
_cell.angle_alpha   90.00
_cell.angle_beta   90.00
_cell.angle_gamma   90.00
#
_symmetry.space_group_name_H-M   'P 1'
#
loop_
_entity.id
_entity.type
_entity.pdbx_description
1 polymer ?
#
loop_
_entity_poly.entity_id
_entity_poly.type
_entity_poly.pdbx_seq_one_letter_code
_entity_poly.pdbx_strand_id
1 'polypeptide(L)'
;MLSKPRMMAKGHRIYTSCVKIWGDDVSGNQSKQYNEHTNVYFADIESWHEAFDCQLREEILFRILPIMMPADNPQQSQSCSHRGLNSNYWCRKCKLGGTVQERETDECFHQHFPPSRPRHASETLEIMQCQIQLSALGVAKVVTDLQTASGVSDKLADHWIEILLAQAHAEQQVRIYNAATPRRHELRAGEHYNSLLQLPQQVYSDIVSLDGDIHSDTSVEILHTYLLGIDKYIWHFTNTAWSAKQCDTFATRLQSSSVDGLSIPPIRASYIVKYRNGLIGKHFKTLQQVAIFHLDESLCSDPRVIDVWKATGELGAYLWFHEIQDMDVYLKDVEILVANMLDVWSTIDLRRIFVKPKIHILSHIIEDIRRHGPPGLYATEIFECFNTIFRLCSVLSNHQAPSRDIATTLAGLARFKYQVSGAWWRDSKGNYVHAGSRIQQYFKDPSLQRRLGYVQRQEPITGAVMVRRKETKASATWRSFNVKLSREQEVATIPDDSRWHRAVSVVSQHGDCCKEGLWVFADHARSLTIHGFISKGHTIIGRIAMILKAAERGAHARSVVIIEPFTMPATRHHHFGMPELLKTADGACVVVKNTDVLFLINMQHNCWNSKCAATAQRPRVQERLETELSETFIEHVDDKMHLLNMHALHNAALIRRVLPRSLTAPIPQDAHRAKDAQARKERAATKAAQQAVGRNAVPGSIGEAEMAPMATMVAGQEVAGPMGSTPQGIQTQDIDG
;
A
#
# COMPACT_ATOMS: atom_id res chain seq x y z
N MET A 1 -38.67 5.53 27.58
CA MET A 1 -39.13 4.70 26.44
C MET A 1 -37.93 3.90 25.92
N LEU A 2 -38.12 2.63 25.54
CA LEU A 2 -37.08 1.85 24.89
C LEU A 2 -36.79 2.45 23.50
N SER A 3 -35.53 2.45 23.06
CA SER A 3 -35.17 2.89 21.71
C SER A 3 -35.82 1.97 20.66
N LYS A 4 -36.10 2.49 19.45
CA LYS A 4 -36.69 1.72 18.34
C LYS A 4 -35.97 0.38 18.08
N PRO A 5 -34.62 0.31 18.05
CA PRO A 5 -33.91 -0.97 17.92
C PRO A 5 -34.17 -1.93 19.07
N ARG A 6 -34.31 -1.43 20.31
CA ARG A 6 -34.54 -2.28 21.48
C ARG A 6 -35.95 -2.86 21.52
N MET A 7 -36.93 -2.14 20.99
CA MET A 7 -38.27 -2.68 20.75
C MET A 7 -38.26 -3.76 19.67
N MET A 8 -37.53 -3.54 18.57
CA MET A 8 -37.37 -4.53 17.49
C MET A 8 -36.67 -5.80 17.98
N ALA A 9 -35.66 -5.67 18.84
CA ALA A 9 -34.89 -6.78 19.34
C ALA A 9 -35.66 -7.70 20.30
N LYS A 10 -36.81 -7.29 20.86
CA LYS A 10 -37.64 -8.14 21.76
C LYS A 10 -36.86 -8.86 22.88
N GLY A 11 -35.79 -8.23 23.39
CA GLY A 11 -34.92 -8.81 24.42
C GLY A 11 -33.64 -9.48 23.88
N HIS A 12 -33.57 -9.82 22.60
CA HIS A 12 -32.38 -10.38 21.94
C HIS A 12 -31.18 -9.43 22.00
N ARG A 13 -29.97 -10.00 21.85
CA ARG A 13 -28.74 -9.21 21.73
C ARG A 13 -28.73 -8.44 20.42
N ILE A 14 -28.13 -7.26 20.47
CA ILE A 14 -28.05 -6.35 19.33
C ILE A 14 -26.57 -6.19 18.96
N TYR A 15 -26.24 -6.43 17.70
CA TYR A 15 -24.89 -6.26 17.17
C TYR A 15 -24.87 -5.23 16.05
N THR A 16 -23.79 -4.47 15.96
CA THR A 16 -23.51 -3.59 14.81
C THR A 16 -22.22 -4.05 14.18
N SER A 17 -22.29 -4.47 12.92
CA SER A 17 -21.12 -4.84 12.13
C SER A 17 -20.68 -3.64 11.31
N CYS A 18 -19.53 -3.07 11.66
CA CYS A 18 -18.91 -1.98 10.90
C CYS A 18 -18.12 -2.57 9.73
N VAL A 19 -18.47 -2.18 8.51
CA VAL A 19 -17.86 -2.73 7.28
C VAL A 19 -17.20 -1.64 6.44
N LYS A 20 -16.13 -2.03 5.75
CA LYS A 20 -15.48 -1.20 4.73
C LYS A 20 -16.08 -1.58 3.38
N ILE A 21 -16.63 -0.60 2.66
CA ILE A 21 -17.19 -0.83 1.33
C ILE A 21 -16.11 -0.50 0.32
N TRP A 22 -15.47 -1.52 -0.22
CA TRP A 22 -14.52 -1.33 -1.29
C TRP A 22 -15.22 -1.23 -2.64
N GLY A 23 -14.74 -0.33 -3.50
CA GLY A 23 -15.18 -0.21 -4.88
C GLY A 23 -14.09 -0.04 -5.90
N ASP A 24 -14.35 -0.54 -7.11
CA ASP A 24 -13.40 -0.51 -8.21
C ASP A 24 -14.11 -0.57 -9.57
N ASP A 25 -13.43 -0.02 -10.58
CA ASP A 25 -13.80 -0.09 -11.98
C ASP A 25 -13.09 -1.29 -12.64
N VAL A 26 -13.82 -2.39 -12.77
CA VAL A 26 -13.26 -3.67 -13.23
C VAL A 26 -13.71 -3.95 -14.65
N SER A 27 -12.77 -4.34 -15.52
CA SER A 27 -13.14 -4.86 -16.84
C SER A 27 -13.53 -6.33 -16.77
N GLY A 28 -14.58 -6.72 -17.49
CA GLY A 28 -14.89 -8.12 -17.79
C GLY A 28 -13.93 -8.77 -18.82
N ASN A 29 -13.07 -7.96 -19.47
CA ASN A 29 -12.12 -8.36 -20.52
C ASN A 29 -10.66 -8.02 -20.16
N GLN A 30 -9.71 -8.33 -21.06
CA GLN A 30 -8.30 -7.93 -20.91
C GLN A 30 -8.07 -6.41 -20.99
N SER A 31 -9.01 -5.64 -21.58
CA SER A 31 -8.95 -4.17 -21.70
C SER A 31 -10.16 -3.52 -21.01
N LYS A 32 -9.95 -2.38 -20.32
CA LYS A 32 -11.02 -1.57 -19.72
C LYS A 32 -11.94 -0.89 -20.75
N GLN A 33 -11.55 -0.86 -22.02
CA GLN A 33 -12.29 -0.17 -23.08
C GLN A 33 -13.63 -0.85 -23.45
N TYR A 34 -13.77 -2.15 -23.18
CA TYR A 34 -14.95 -2.94 -23.53
C TYR A 34 -15.40 -3.74 -22.30
N ASN A 35 -16.60 -3.45 -21.78
CA ASN A 35 -17.21 -4.05 -20.58
C ASN A 35 -16.64 -3.55 -19.24
N GLU A 36 -16.72 -2.25 -19.00
CA GLU A 36 -16.49 -1.66 -17.68
C GLU A 36 -17.64 -2.02 -16.73
N HIS A 37 -17.30 -2.54 -15.55
CA HIS A 37 -18.23 -2.84 -14.47
C HIS A 37 -17.84 -2.08 -13.21
N THR A 38 -18.80 -1.45 -12.55
CA THR A 38 -18.64 -0.97 -11.18
C THR A 38 -18.96 -2.11 -10.21
N ASN A 39 -17.96 -2.58 -9.46
CA ASN A 39 -18.10 -3.76 -8.59
C ASN A 39 -18.58 -3.42 -7.17
N VAL A 40 -19.51 -2.47 -7.04
CA VAL A 40 -20.12 -2.14 -5.74
C VAL A 40 -21.62 -2.12 -5.86
N TYR A 41 -22.26 -2.99 -5.10
CA TYR A 41 -23.68 -2.91 -4.83
C TYR A 41 -23.90 -3.15 -3.33
N PHE A 42 -24.49 -2.18 -2.66
CA PHE A 42 -24.80 -2.26 -1.25
C PHE A 42 -26.25 -1.82 -1.04
N ALA A 43 -27.06 -2.72 -0.48
CA ALA A 43 -28.45 -2.48 -0.14
C ALA A 43 -28.62 -2.65 1.39
N ASP A 44 -29.74 -2.18 1.94
CA ASP A 44 -30.11 -2.35 3.35
C ASP A 44 -29.13 -1.72 4.37
N ILE A 45 -28.47 -0.61 3.98
CA ILE A 45 -27.68 0.22 4.91
C ILE A 45 -28.57 0.64 6.07
N GLU A 46 -28.09 0.47 7.30
CA GLU A 46 -28.78 0.81 8.54
C GLU A 46 -30.04 -0.02 8.87
N SER A 47 -30.40 -0.99 8.02
CA SER A 47 -31.49 -1.93 8.30
C SER A 47 -31.08 -2.93 9.39
N TRP A 48 -32.04 -3.26 10.25
CA TRP A 48 -31.89 -4.31 11.26
C TRP A 48 -32.38 -5.64 10.70
N HIS A 49 -31.55 -6.67 10.85
CA HIS A 49 -31.79 -8.02 10.36
C HIS A 49 -31.74 -9.01 11.52
N GLU A 50 -32.62 -10.00 11.49
CA GLU A 50 -32.56 -11.15 12.40
C GLU A 50 -31.47 -12.12 11.92
N ALA A 51 -30.62 -12.58 12.84
CA ALA A 51 -29.61 -13.61 12.61
C ALA A 51 -29.53 -14.57 13.80
N PHE A 52 -28.63 -15.54 13.71
CA PHE A 52 -28.39 -16.52 14.77
C PHE A 52 -26.93 -16.53 15.16
N ASP A 53 -26.67 -16.38 16.45
CA ASP A 53 -25.35 -16.56 17.02
C ASP A 53 -25.14 -18.05 17.30
N CYS A 54 -24.26 -18.68 16.52
CA CYS A 54 -24.02 -20.12 16.63
C CYS A 54 -23.22 -20.51 17.89
N GLN A 55 -22.52 -19.57 18.53
CA GLN A 55 -21.80 -19.82 19.78
C GLN A 55 -22.76 -19.77 20.96
N LEU A 56 -23.64 -18.77 20.98
CA LEU A 56 -24.64 -18.56 22.04
C LEU A 56 -25.92 -19.38 21.84
N ARG A 57 -26.15 -19.86 20.61
CA ARG A 57 -27.34 -20.59 20.17
C ARG A 57 -28.65 -19.80 20.40
N GLU A 58 -28.62 -18.51 20.07
CA GLU A 58 -29.78 -17.63 20.20
C GLU A 58 -29.98 -16.77 18.96
N GLU A 59 -31.22 -16.34 18.75
CA GLU A 59 -31.51 -15.30 17.76
C GLU A 59 -30.97 -13.95 18.25
N ILE A 60 -30.44 -13.19 17.31
CA ILE A 60 -29.83 -11.89 17.53
C ILE A 60 -30.38 -10.91 16.50
N LEU A 61 -30.35 -9.63 16.84
CA LEU A 61 -30.60 -8.56 15.88
C LEU A 61 -29.26 -7.96 15.48
N PHE A 62 -28.97 -7.86 14.19
CA PHE A 62 -27.74 -7.22 13.72
C PHE A 62 -28.02 -6.22 12.62
N ARG A 63 -27.18 -5.18 12.51
CA ARG A 63 -27.17 -4.27 11.37
C ARG A 63 -25.77 -4.18 10.78
N ILE A 64 -25.69 -3.74 9.54
CA ILE A 64 -24.43 -3.43 8.89
C ILE A 64 -24.33 -1.91 8.72
N LEU A 65 -23.20 -1.36 9.17
CA LEU A 65 -22.87 0.06 9.01
C LEU A 65 -21.61 0.20 8.16
N PRO A 66 -21.70 0.87 7.00
CA PRO A 66 -20.53 1.30 6.26
C PRO A 66 -19.77 2.36 7.06
N ILE A 67 -18.46 2.16 7.29
CA ILE A 67 -17.64 3.12 8.05
C ILE A 67 -16.57 3.82 7.20
N MET A 68 -16.39 3.35 5.97
CA MET A 68 -15.38 3.86 5.04
C MET A 68 -15.62 3.30 3.63
N MET A 69 -15.24 4.07 2.62
CA MET A 69 -15.30 3.68 1.21
C MET A 69 -13.92 3.74 0.52
N PRO A 70 -13.00 2.80 0.82
CA PRO A 70 -11.71 2.73 0.13
C PRO A 70 -11.92 2.34 -1.33
N ALA A 71 -11.28 3.05 -2.25
CA ALA A 71 -11.30 2.74 -3.66
C ALA A 71 -10.05 3.34 -4.32
N ASP A 72 -9.81 3.02 -5.59
CA ASP A 72 -8.75 3.69 -6.33
C ASP A 72 -9.06 5.20 -6.52
N ASN A 73 -8.04 6.00 -6.87
CA ASN A 73 -8.21 7.45 -6.95
C ASN A 73 -9.29 7.90 -7.97
N PRO A 74 -9.35 7.34 -9.19
CA PRO A 74 -10.45 7.55 -10.13
C PRO A 74 -11.84 7.22 -9.56
N GLN A 75 -12.03 6.03 -8.99
CA GLN A 75 -13.32 5.60 -8.43
C GLN A 75 -13.72 6.47 -7.22
N GLN A 76 -12.78 6.86 -6.37
CA GLN A 76 -13.05 7.82 -5.29
C GLN A 76 -13.46 9.20 -5.83
N SER A 77 -12.83 9.67 -6.91
CA SER A 77 -13.23 10.91 -7.59
C SER A 77 -14.65 10.83 -8.11
N GLN A 78 -15.00 9.73 -8.79
CA GLN A 78 -16.35 9.51 -9.29
C GLN A 78 -17.37 9.38 -8.16
N SER A 79 -17.04 8.67 -7.08
CA SER A 79 -17.93 8.49 -5.92
C SER A 79 -18.22 9.81 -5.21
N CYS A 80 -17.29 10.76 -5.26
CA CYS A 80 -17.45 12.12 -4.73
C CYS A 80 -18.10 13.10 -5.73
N SER A 81 -18.57 12.63 -6.89
CA SER A 81 -19.06 13.49 -7.99
C SER A 81 -18.08 14.62 -8.31
N HIS A 82 -16.78 14.30 -8.33
CA HIS A 82 -15.69 15.26 -8.49
C HIS A 82 -15.11 15.23 -9.90
N ARG A 83 -15.01 16.41 -10.52
CA ARG A 83 -14.64 16.60 -11.92
C ARG A 83 -13.15 16.41 -12.24
N GLY A 84 -12.27 16.54 -11.25
CA GLY A 84 -10.83 16.36 -11.45
C GLY A 84 -10.06 17.63 -11.82
N LEU A 85 -8.88 17.44 -12.42
CA LEU A 85 -7.85 18.47 -12.62
C LEU A 85 -8.23 19.62 -13.56
N ASN A 86 -9.23 19.42 -14.41
CA ASN A 86 -9.68 20.43 -15.36
C ASN A 86 -10.69 21.41 -14.75
N SER A 87 -10.96 21.30 -13.45
CA SER A 87 -11.84 22.21 -12.73
C SER A 87 -11.06 23.21 -11.88
N ASN A 88 -11.74 24.28 -11.45
CA ASN A 88 -11.16 25.25 -10.52
C ASN A 88 -10.89 24.63 -9.15
N TYR A 89 -11.65 23.61 -8.73
CA TYR A 89 -11.50 22.94 -7.43
C TYR A 89 -11.24 21.45 -7.61
N TRP A 90 -9.97 21.11 -7.82
CA TRP A 90 -9.51 19.81 -8.30
C TRP A 90 -9.20 18.78 -7.19
N CYS A 91 -9.35 19.16 -5.91
CA CYS A 91 -9.30 18.21 -4.80
C CYS A 91 -10.70 17.65 -4.52
N ARG A 92 -10.81 16.32 -4.40
CA ARG A 92 -12.08 15.67 -4.03
C ARG A 92 -12.44 15.82 -2.55
N LYS A 93 -11.47 16.09 -1.67
CA LYS A 93 -11.68 16.18 -0.21
C LYS A 93 -11.91 17.61 0.28
N CYS A 94 -11.31 18.61 -0.37
CA CYS A 94 -11.42 20.01 0.04
C CYS A 94 -11.62 20.95 -1.15
N LYS A 95 -11.92 22.22 -0.85
CA LYS A 95 -12.08 23.31 -1.80
C LYS A 95 -10.77 24.04 -2.08
N LEU A 96 -9.64 23.32 -2.08
CA LEU A 96 -8.41 23.87 -2.66
C LEU A 96 -8.64 24.08 -4.15
N GLY A 97 -8.34 25.28 -4.64
CA GLY A 97 -8.66 25.63 -6.00
C GLY A 97 -8.28 27.04 -6.43
N GLY A 98 -8.84 27.43 -7.57
CA GLY A 98 -8.51 28.63 -8.33
C GLY A 98 -8.27 28.28 -9.80
N THR A 99 -8.42 29.26 -10.66
CA THR A 99 -7.98 29.18 -12.05
C THR A 99 -6.49 28.81 -12.13
N VAL A 100 -6.02 28.38 -13.30
CA VAL A 100 -4.58 28.09 -13.50
C VAL A 100 -3.72 29.31 -13.10
N GLN A 101 -4.15 30.51 -13.49
CA GLN A 101 -3.44 31.76 -13.21
C GLN A 101 -3.42 32.09 -11.73
N GLU A 102 -4.56 31.94 -11.02
CA GLU A 102 -4.62 32.18 -9.58
C GLU A 102 -3.72 31.21 -8.81
N ARG A 103 -3.61 29.95 -9.23
CA ARG A 103 -2.75 28.95 -8.57
C ARG A 103 -1.25 29.23 -8.68
N GLU A 104 -0.85 29.99 -9.68
CA GLU A 104 0.54 30.42 -9.87
C GLU A 104 0.91 31.66 -9.03
N THR A 105 -0.05 32.28 -8.34
CA THR A 105 0.21 33.37 -7.38
C THR A 105 0.83 32.85 -6.09
N ASP A 106 1.58 33.69 -5.39
CA ASP A 106 2.23 33.30 -4.13
C ASP A 106 1.18 33.00 -3.05
N GLU A 107 0.14 33.82 -2.97
CA GLU A 107 -0.93 33.67 -2.00
C GLU A 107 -1.65 32.31 -2.15
N CYS A 108 -1.85 31.84 -3.39
CA CYS A 108 -2.51 30.56 -3.64
C CYS A 108 -1.54 29.38 -3.57
N PHE A 109 -0.29 29.54 -4.02
CA PHE A 109 0.71 28.47 -4.00
C PHE A 109 0.89 27.89 -2.58
N HIS A 110 0.97 28.74 -1.56
CA HIS A 110 1.09 28.29 -0.17
C HIS A 110 -0.10 27.51 0.35
N GLN A 111 -1.31 27.74 -0.18
CA GLN A 111 -2.51 27.01 0.20
C GLN A 111 -2.50 25.54 -0.25
N HIS A 112 -1.57 25.16 -1.14
CA HIS A 112 -1.47 23.78 -1.63
C HIS A 112 -0.84 22.81 -0.63
N PHE A 113 -0.16 23.33 0.41
CA PHE A 113 0.58 22.52 1.38
C PHE A 113 -0.34 21.93 2.46
N PRO A 114 -1.20 22.72 3.13
CA PRO A 114 -2.20 22.18 4.04
C PRO A 114 -3.51 21.82 3.32
N PRO A 115 -4.33 20.92 3.90
CA PRO A 115 -5.75 20.81 3.56
C PRO A 115 -6.47 22.17 3.60
N SER A 116 -7.32 22.45 2.60
CA SER A 116 -8.22 23.61 2.60
C SER A 116 -9.59 23.26 3.21
N ARG A 117 -10.58 24.16 3.11
CA ARG A 117 -11.96 23.94 3.59
C ARG A 117 -12.51 22.60 3.06
N PRO A 118 -12.96 21.68 3.92
CA PRO A 118 -13.54 20.41 3.48
C PRO A 118 -14.72 20.60 2.51
N ARG A 119 -14.90 19.63 1.61
CA ARG A 119 -16.13 19.50 0.83
C ARG A 119 -17.16 18.74 1.65
N HIS A 120 -18.43 19.06 1.45
CA HIS A 120 -19.54 18.35 2.08
C HIS A 120 -20.50 17.76 1.05
N ALA A 121 -21.01 16.57 1.34
CA ALA A 121 -21.95 15.86 0.47
C ALA A 121 -23.20 16.69 0.15
N SER A 122 -23.71 17.44 1.14
CA SER A 122 -24.86 18.34 0.99
C SER A 122 -24.59 19.46 -0.02
N GLU A 123 -23.45 20.15 0.09
CA GLU A 123 -23.06 21.20 -0.85
C GLU A 123 -22.89 20.65 -2.27
N THR A 124 -22.28 19.46 -2.40
CA THR A 124 -22.13 18.77 -3.69
C THR A 124 -23.49 18.42 -4.29
N LEU A 125 -24.43 17.93 -3.47
CA LEU A 125 -25.79 17.61 -3.89
C LEU A 125 -26.56 18.86 -4.35
N GLU A 126 -26.48 19.97 -3.61
CA GLU A 126 -27.10 21.25 -3.99
C GLU A 126 -26.60 21.73 -5.35
N ILE A 127 -25.28 21.67 -5.57
CA ILE A 127 -24.67 22.03 -6.86
C ILE A 127 -25.17 21.10 -7.96
N MET A 128 -25.29 19.79 -7.70
CA MET A 128 -25.80 18.83 -8.68
C MET A 128 -27.26 19.08 -9.04
N GLN A 129 -28.11 19.35 -8.05
CA GLN A 129 -29.51 19.71 -8.29
C GLN A 129 -29.60 20.99 -9.14
N CYS A 130 -28.74 21.96 -8.89
CA CYS A 130 -28.64 23.17 -9.70
C CYS A 130 -28.26 22.87 -11.16
N GLN A 131 -27.29 21.98 -11.40
CA GLN A 131 -26.91 21.56 -12.75
C GLN A 131 -28.07 20.92 -13.52
N ILE A 132 -28.83 20.03 -12.88
CA ILE A 132 -30.01 19.39 -13.48
C ILE A 132 -31.13 20.42 -13.75
N GLN A 133 -31.30 21.42 -12.89
CA GLN A 133 -32.27 22.49 -13.11
C GLN A 133 -31.88 23.41 -14.27
N LEU A 134 -30.58 23.72 -14.39
CA LEU A 134 -30.02 24.57 -15.44
C LEU A 134 -29.98 23.87 -16.80
N SER A 135 -29.76 22.55 -16.85
CA SER A 135 -29.78 21.79 -18.10
C SER A 135 -31.14 21.89 -18.81
N ALA A 136 -32.20 21.95 -18.03
CA ALA A 136 -33.55 22.13 -18.53
C ALA A 136 -33.85 23.56 -19.05
N LEU A 137 -32.86 24.46 -19.08
CA LEU A 137 -32.89 25.73 -19.82
C LEU A 137 -32.28 25.60 -21.23
N GLY A 138 -31.73 24.44 -21.60
CA GLY A 138 -31.20 24.17 -22.95
C GLY A 138 -29.81 24.76 -23.24
N VAL A 139 -29.15 25.39 -22.27
CA VAL A 139 -27.84 26.04 -22.49
C VAL A 139 -26.72 25.21 -21.86
N ALA A 140 -26.13 24.31 -22.64
CA ALA A 140 -25.06 23.41 -22.20
C ALA A 140 -23.87 24.16 -21.56
N LYS A 141 -23.51 25.33 -22.10
CA LYS A 141 -22.41 26.15 -21.58
C LYS A 141 -22.58 26.51 -20.10
N VAL A 142 -23.80 26.85 -19.66
CA VAL A 142 -24.04 27.25 -18.26
C VAL A 142 -23.81 26.08 -17.30
N VAL A 143 -24.18 24.87 -17.71
CA VAL A 143 -23.89 23.65 -16.93
C VAL A 143 -22.38 23.40 -16.88
N THR A 144 -21.71 23.42 -18.03
CA THR A 144 -20.26 23.21 -18.12
C THR A 144 -19.47 24.25 -17.32
N ASP A 145 -19.88 25.52 -17.34
CA ASP A 145 -19.28 26.60 -16.56
C ASP A 145 -19.45 26.36 -15.06
N LEU A 146 -20.65 25.98 -14.61
CA LEU A 146 -20.92 25.64 -13.20
C LEU A 146 -20.11 24.41 -12.75
N GLN A 147 -20.01 23.37 -13.58
CA GLN A 147 -19.16 22.22 -13.33
C GLN A 147 -17.68 22.62 -13.21
N THR A 148 -17.20 23.58 -14.02
CA THR A 148 -15.80 24.06 -13.98
C THR A 148 -15.56 24.86 -12.71
N ALA A 149 -16.47 25.78 -12.42
CA ALA A 149 -16.38 26.69 -11.30
C ALA A 149 -16.49 25.98 -9.95
N SER A 150 -17.30 24.91 -9.85
CA SER A 150 -17.51 24.15 -8.61
C SER A 150 -16.58 22.93 -8.45
N GLY A 151 -16.08 22.39 -9.56
CA GLY A 151 -15.39 21.09 -9.59
C GLY A 151 -16.29 19.89 -9.35
N VAL A 152 -17.61 20.04 -9.49
CA VAL A 152 -18.61 18.98 -9.29
C VAL A 152 -19.16 18.52 -10.64
N SER A 153 -19.14 17.20 -10.90
CA SER A 153 -19.69 16.53 -12.08
C SER A 153 -20.00 15.08 -11.72
N ASP A 154 -21.12 14.54 -12.19
CA ASP A 154 -21.53 13.18 -11.87
C ASP A 154 -22.00 12.46 -13.13
N LYS A 155 -21.42 11.29 -13.42
CA LYS A 155 -21.72 10.55 -14.66
C LYS A 155 -23.21 10.18 -14.80
N LEU A 156 -23.89 9.90 -13.68
CA LEU A 156 -25.32 9.56 -13.70
C LEU A 156 -26.16 10.82 -13.95
N ALA A 157 -25.82 11.93 -13.30
CA ALA A 157 -26.48 13.21 -13.57
C ALA A 157 -26.20 13.70 -15.01
N ASP A 158 -24.99 13.54 -15.52
CA ASP A 158 -24.57 13.94 -16.87
C ASP A 158 -25.42 13.24 -17.94
N HIS A 159 -25.74 11.95 -17.77
CA HIS A 159 -26.67 11.23 -18.65
C HIS A 159 -28.06 11.90 -18.74
N TRP A 160 -28.63 12.28 -17.60
CA TRP A 160 -29.92 12.97 -17.56
C TRP A 160 -29.82 14.42 -18.05
N ILE A 161 -28.71 15.11 -17.75
CA ILE A 161 -28.42 16.45 -18.22
C ILE A 161 -28.39 16.47 -19.76
N GLU A 162 -27.77 15.50 -20.41
CA GLU A 162 -27.76 15.38 -21.87
C GLU A 162 -29.17 15.21 -22.46
N ILE A 163 -29.98 14.34 -21.85
CA ILE A 163 -31.39 14.15 -22.25
C ILE A 163 -32.17 15.45 -22.08
N LEU A 164 -32.03 16.11 -20.92
CA LEU A 164 -32.74 17.36 -20.62
C LEU A 164 -32.30 18.51 -21.52
N LEU A 165 -31.01 18.61 -21.86
CA LEU A 165 -30.50 19.60 -22.80
C LEU A 165 -31.09 19.38 -24.21
N ALA A 166 -31.10 18.13 -24.68
CA ALA A 166 -31.66 17.79 -25.98
C ALA A 166 -33.17 18.08 -26.04
N GLN A 167 -33.91 17.72 -24.98
CA GLN A 167 -35.33 18.00 -24.85
C GLN A 167 -35.61 19.50 -24.74
N ALA A 168 -34.89 20.23 -23.90
CA ALA A 168 -35.06 21.67 -23.73
C ALA A 168 -34.71 22.44 -25.00
N HIS A 169 -33.68 22.01 -25.75
CA HIS A 169 -33.36 22.57 -27.05
C HIS A 169 -34.46 22.27 -28.08
N ALA A 170 -34.97 21.04 -28.15
CA ALA A 170 -36.09 20.68 -29.01
C ALA A 170 -37.36 21.47 -28.65
N GLU A 171 -37.66 21.64 -27.35
CA GLU A 171 -38.78 22.44 -26.87
C GLU A 171 -38.58 23.93 -27.13
N GLN A 172 -37.36 24.47 -27.03
CA GLN A 172 -37.04 25.86 -27.40
C GLN A 172 -37.19 26.11 -28.90
N GLN A 173 -36.89 25.12 -29.73
CA GLN A 173 -37.18 25.16 -31.17
C GLN A 173 -38.70 25.08 -31.47
N VAL A 174 -39.50 24.51 -30.55
CA VAL A 174 -40.96 24.38 -30.67
C VAL A 174 -41.72 25.56 -30.01
N ARG A 175 -41.15 26.27 -29.03
CA ARG A 175 -41.84 27.29 -28.22
C ARG A 175 -41.50 28.73 -28.63
N ILE A 176 -42.26 29.25 -29.60
CA ILE A 176 -42.73 30.66 -29.58
C ILE A 176 -43.98 30.81 -28.70
N TYR A 177 -44.71 29.73 -28.32
CA TYR A 177 -45.83 29.85 -27.39
C TYR A 177 -45.93 28.66 -26.44
N ASN A 178 -46.09 28.99 -25.15
CA ASN A 178 -46.71 28.21 -24.06
C ASN A 178 -45.78 27.68 -22.95
N ALA A 179 -46.01 28.18 -21.74
CA ALA A 179 -45.24 27.93 -20.52
C ALA A 179 -46.07 27.08 -19.54
N ALA A 180 -46.00 25.77 -19.69
CA ALA A 180 -46.40 24.82 -18.64
C ALA A 180 -45.81 23.44 -18.96
N THR A 181 -44.84 22.98 -18.17
CA THR A 181 -44.54 21.55 -18.10
C THR A 181 -44.23 21.16 -16.65
N PRO A 182 -45.09 20.35 -15.98
CA PRO A 182 -44.88 19.91 -14.61
C PRO A 182 -44.21 18.53 -14.58
N ARG A 183 -42.87 18.46 -14.49
CA ARG A 183 -42.11 17.25 -14.10
C ARG A 183 -40.72 17.54 -13.46
N ARG A 184 -40.52 18.68 -12.78
CA ARG A 184 -39.17 19.16 -12.39
C ARG A 184 -38.79 19.04 -10.90
N HIS A 185 -39.62 18.47 -10.02
CA HIS A 185 -39.42 18.66 -8.57
C HIS A 185 -39.06 17.42 -7.74
N GLU A 186 -38.98 16.22 -8.33
CA GLU A 186 -38.67 14.99 -7.58
C GLU A 186 -37.42 14.30 -8.13
N LEU A 187 -36.25 14.67 -7.61
CA LEU A 187 -34.98 14.00 -7.92
C LEU A 187 -34.73 12.87 -6.92
N ARG A 188 -34.61 11.64 -7.42
CA ARG A 188 -34.36 10.42 -6.62
C ARG A 188 -32.89 10.00 -6.69
N ALA A 189 -32.27 9.77 -5.53
CA ALA A 189 -30.92 9.21 -5.41
C ALA A 189 -30.82 7.81 -6.02
N GLY A 190 -29.67 7.49 -6.64
CA GLY A 190 -29.43 6.23 -7.34
C GLY A 190 -30.08 6.16 -8.72
N GLU A 191 -31.05 7.02 -9.02
CA GLU A 191 -31.65 7.14 -10.34
C GLU A 191 -31.16 8.39 -11.08
N HIS A 192 -31.13 9.54 -10.41
CA HIS A 192 -30.80 10.84 -11.02
C HIS A 192 -29.40 11.34 -10.67
N TYR A 193 -28.83 10.89 -9.55
CA TYR A 193 -27.51 11.26 -9.05
C TYR A 193 -27.00 10.20 -8.08
N ASN A 194 -25.69 10.22 -7.80
CA ASN A 194 -25.05 9.25 -6.91
C ASN A 194 -25.71 9.20 -5.52
N SER A 195 -26.20 8.01 -5.14
CA SER A 195 -26.89 7.80 -3.86
C SER A 195 -26.00 7.99 -2.64
N LEU A 196 -24.68 7.90 -2.79
CA LEU A 196 -23.72 8.13 -1.70
C LEU A 196 -23.72 9.58 -1.21
N LEU A 197 -24.24 10.53 -1.99
CA LEU A 197 -24.42 11.92 -1.57
C LEU A 197 -25.53 12.11 -0.52
N GLN A 198 -26.36 11.09 -0.28
CA GLN A 198 -27.45 11.11 0.70
C GLN A 198 -27.21 10.22 1.92
N LEU A 199 -25.97 9.78 2.14
CA LEU A 199 -25.65 9.04 3.35
C LEU A 199 -26.03 9.87 4.59
N PRO A 200 -26.72 9.29 5.59
CA PRO A 200 -27.22 10.04 6.73
C PRO A 200 -26.09 10.71 7.52
N GLN A 201 -26.17 12.02 7.71
CA GLN A 201 -25.12 12.78 8.41
C GLN A 201 -25.16 12.64 9.94
N GLN A 202 -26.18 11.95 10.51
CA GLN A 202 -26.33 11.79 11.97
C GLN A 202 -27.10 10.53 12.35
N VAL A 203 -26.43 9.37 12.49
CA VAL A 203 -27.12 8.15 12.94
C VAL A 203 -26.24 7.22 13.84
N TYR A 204 -26.34 7.46 15.16
CA TYR A 204 -26.23 6.57 16.35
C TYR A 204 -24.94 6.42 17.21
N SER A 205 -25.14 6.86 18.47
CA SER A 205 -24.66 6.37 19.79
C SER A 205 -23.28 6.83 20.29
N ASP A 206 -23.16 6.94 21.62
CA ASP A 206 -21.97 7.31 22.43
C ASP A 206 -20.68 6.49 22.16
N ILE A 207 -20.66 5.67 21.10
CA ILE A 207 -19.64 4.67 20.80
C ILE A 207 -18.87 5.00 19.49
N VAL A 208 -19.50 5.60 18.47
CA VAL A 208 -18.83 5.94 17.19
C VAL A 208 -19.46 7.18 16.54
N SER A 209 -18.67 8.24 16.31
CA SER A 209 -19.07 9.40 15.49
C SER A 209 -18.81 9.10 14.00
N LEU A 210 -19.86 8.92 13.21
CA LEU A 210 -19.80 8.77 11.75
C LEU A 210 -20.72 9.81 11.12
N ASP A 211 -20.15 10.74 10.36
CA ASP A 211 -20.89 11.84 9.72
C ASP A 211 -21.39 11.49 8.31
N GLY A 212 -21.19 10.24 7.84
CA GLY A 212 -21.70 9.74 6.56
C GLY A 212 -21.26 10.55 5.32
N ASP A 213 -20.27 11.42 5.40
CA ASP A 213 -19.90 12.31 4.31
C ASP A 213 -18.88 11.63 3.38
N ILE A 214 -19.30 11.31 2.15
CA ILE A 214 -18.49 10.64 1.12
C ILE A 214 -17.13 11.32 0.88
N HIS A 215 -17.03 12.65 1.02
CA HIS A 215 -15.76 13.37 0.82
C HIS A 215 -14.78 13.07 1.96
N SER A 216 -15.27 12.93 3.18
CA SER A 216 -14.47 12.55 4.34
C SER A 216 -14.20 11.04 4.38
N ASP A 217 -15.16 10.23 3.93
CA ASP A 217 -15.15 8.77 4.03
C ASP A 217 -14.37 8.07 2.89
N THR A 218 -13.94 8.82 1.87
CA THR A 218 -13.01 8.35 0.82
C THR A 218 -11.55 8.57 1.23
N SER A 219 -11.10 7.75 2.17
CA SER A 219 -9.75 7.79 2.75
C SER A 219 -8.62 7.80 1.70
N VAL A 220 -7.49 8.42 2.02
CA VAL A 220 -6.29 8.46 1.19
C VAL A 220 -5.70 7.06 1.03
N GLU A 221 -5.99 6.42 -0.10
CA GLU A 221 -5.53 5.06 -0.39
C GLU A 221 -4.04 5.07 -0.76
N ILE A 222 -3.21 4.39 0.04
CA ILE A 222 -1.74 4.47 -0.02
C ILE A 222 -1.14 3.74 -1.22
N LEU A 223 -1.77 2.69 -1.77
CA LEU A 223 -1.24 2.05 -2.97
C LEU A 223 -1.30 3.00 -4.18
N HIS A 224 -2.42 3.67 -4.40
CA HIS A 224 -2.65 4.56 -5.53
C HIS A 224 -2.12 5.96 -5.32
N THR A 225 -2.21 6.49 -4.10
CA THR A 225 -1.77 7.86 -3.81
C THR A 225 -0.27 7.90 -3.55
N TYR A 226 0.27 6.94 -2.80
CA TYR A 226 1.68 6.90 -2.42
C TYR A 226 2.53 6.14 -3.43
N LEU A 227 2.35 4.82 -3.56
CA LEU A 227 3.23 3.98 -4.40
C LEU A 227 3.05 4.28 -5.90
N LEU A 228 1.83 4.20 -6.42
CA LEU A 228 1.49 4.48 -7.82
C LEU A 228 1.27 5.98 -8.10
N GLY A 229 1.54 6.83 -7.09
CA GLY A 229 1.52 8.28 -7.18
C GLY A 229 2.90 8.85 -6.91
N ILE A 230 3.17 9.19 -5.65
CA ILE A 230 4.42 9.80 -5.19
C ILE A 230 5.66 9.02 -5.64
N ASP A 231 5.80 7.75 -5.25
CA ASP A 231 7.00 6.95 -5.58
C ASP A 231 7.17 6.82 -7.09
N LYS A 232 6.07 6.62 -7.82
CA LYS A 232 6.08 6.60 -9.29
C LYS A 232 6.57 7.92 -9.88
N TYR A 233 6.17 9.07 -9.32
CA TYR A 233 6.63 10.38 -9.79
C TYR A 233 8.12 10.59 -9.51
N ILE A 234 8.60 10.22 -8.32
CA ILE A 234 10.02 10.30 -7.96
C ILE A 234 10.85 9.38 -8.84
N TRP A 235 10.43 8.13 -8.98
CA TRP A 235 11.10 7.15 -9.81
C TRP A 235 11.21 7.65 -11.25
N HIS A 236 10.10 8.07 -11.86
CA HIS A 236 10.10 8.60 -13.22
C HIS A 236 11.02 9.83 -13.34
N PHE A 237 10.95 10.77 -12.41
CA PHE A 237 11.85 11.94 -12.41
C PHE A 237 13.33 11.53 -12.32
N THR A 238 13.65 10.57 -11.47
CA THR A 238 15.02 10.07 -11.24
C THR A 238 15.58 9.39 -12.48
N ASN A 239 14.83 8.46 -13.09
CA ASN A 239 15.36 7.59 -14.15
C ASN A 239 15.24 8.14 -15.57
N THR A 240 14.46 9.20 -15.81
CA THR A 240 14.24 9.73 -17.17
C THR A 240 15.54 10.20 -17.83
N ALA A 241 16.48 10.72 -17.05
CA ALA A 241 17.77 11.20 -17.56
C ALA A 241 18.86 10.11 -17.65
N TRP A 242 18.57 8.86 -17.26
CA TRP A 242 19.57 7.81 -17.20
C TRP A 242 19.96 7.27 -18.58
N SER A 243 21.26 7.20 -18.82
CA SER A 243 21.87 6.39 -19.88
C SER A 243 21.73 4.89 -19.62
N ALA A 244 21.99 4.06 -20.63
CA ALA A 244 22.02 2.60 -20.49
C ALA A 244 23.05 2.16 -19.41
N LYS A 245 24.23 2.78 -19.39
CA LYS A 245 25.26 2.48 -18.39
C LYS A 245 24.83 2.81 -16.96
N GLN A 246 24.14 3.94 -16.76
CA GLN A 246 23.58 4.30 -15.45
C GLN A 246 22.49 3.31 -15.02
N CYS A 247 21.63 2.90 -15.97
CA CYS A 247 20.63 1.86 -15.75
C CYS A 247 21.26 0.53 -15.29
N ASP A 248 22.33 0.08 -15.95
CA ASP A 248 23.04 -1.16 -15.60
C ASP A 248 23.75 -1.04 -14.24
N THR A 249 24.33 0.13 -13.97
CA THR A 249 24.97 0.44 -12.67
C THR A 249 23.96 0.35 -11.54
N PHE A 250 22.80 1.00 -11.69
CA PHE A 250 21.73 0.94 -10.70
C PHE A 250 21.17 -0.48 -10.54
N ALA A 251 20.97 -1.22 -11.65
CA ALA A 251 20.49 -2.60 -11.57
C ALA A 251 21.46 -3.51 -10.78
N THR A 252 22.76 -3.39 -11.04
CA THR A 252 23.80 -4.17 -10.35
C THR A 252 23.82 -3.88 -8.85
N ARG A 253 23.79 -2.58 -8.49
CA ARG A 253 23.75 -2.13 -7.09
C ARG A 253 22.46 -2.57 -6.39
N LEU A 254 21.30 -2.35 -7.01
CA LEU A 254 20.01 -2.73 -6.46
C LEU A 254 19.90 -4.25 -6.23
N GLN A 255 20.48 -5.07 -7.12
CA GLN A 255 20.50 -6.53 -6.97
C GLN A 255 21.34 -7.00 -5.77
N SER A 256 22.30 -6.18 -5.32
CA SER A 256 23.16 -6.45 -4.16
C SER A 256 22.54 -6.06 -2.81
N SER A 257 21.33 -5.48 -2.81
CA SER A 257 20.66 -5.11 -1.55
C SER A 257 20.43 -6.33 -0.67
N SER A 258 20.67 -6.18 0.64
CA SER A 258 20.19 -7.16 1.60
C SER A 258 18.67 -7.12 1.66
N VAL A 259 18.03 -8.26 1.42
CA VAL A 259 16.56 -8.41 1.54
C VAL A 259 16.14 -8.96 2.90
N ASP A 260 17.11 -9.29 3.76
CA ASP A 260 16.85 -9.89 5.06
C ASP A 260 16.13 -8.91 5.98
N GLY A 261 15.10 -9.38 6.68
CA GLY A 261 14.28 -8.49 7.50
C GLY A 261 13.35 -7.58 6.72
N LEU A 262 13.20 -7.77 5.40
CA LEU A 262 12.19 -7.09 4.58
C LEU A 262 11.08 -8.08 4.17
N SER A 263 9.84 -7.59 4.10
CA SER A 263 8.70 -8.35 3.58
C SER A 263 8.58 -8.24 2.06
N ILE A 264 9.69 -8.41 1.32
CA ILE A 264 9.73 -8.32 -0.15
C ILE A 264 10.21 -9.62 -0.79
N PRO A 265 9.76 -9.95 -2.00
CA PRO A 265 10.33 -11.06 -2.76
C PRO A 265 11.78 -10.74 -3.15
N PRO A 266 12.57 -11.76 -3.57
CA PRO A 266 13.88 -11.54 -4.15
C PRO A 266 13.82 -10.48 -5.26
N ILE A 267 14.72 -9.49 -5.17
CA ILE A 267 14.75 -8.36 -6.08
C ILE A 267 15.12 -8.86 -7.47
N ARG A 268 14.35 -8.45 -8.49
CA ARG A 268 14.66 -8.67 -9.91
C ARG A 268 15.09 -7.34 -10.52
N ALA A 269 16.30 -6.89 -10.21
CA ALA A 269 16.72 -5.52 -10.51
C ALA A 269 16.73 -5.22 -12.02
N SER A 270 17.24 -6.15 -12.84
CA SER A 270 17.21 -6.00 -14.30
C SER A 270 15.80 -5.88 -14.86
N TYR A 271 14.82 -6.56 -14.26
CA TYR A 271 13.41 -6.42 -14.65
C TYR A 271 12.89 -5.01 -14.29
N ILE A 272 13.16 -4.54 -13.07
CA ILE A 272 12.75 -3.20 -12.61
C ILE A 272 13.29 -2.11 -13.54
N VAL A 273 14.55 -2.22 -13.97
CA VAL A 273 15.17 -1.26 -14.89
C VAL A 273 14.67 -1.41 -16.33
N LYS A 274 14.53 -2.64 -16.83
CA LYS A 274 14.01 -2.91 -18.19
C LYS A 274 12.59 -2.39 -18.37
N TYR A 275 11.74 -2.57 -17.36
CA TYR A 275 10.34 -2.13 -17.37
C TYR A 275 10.10 -0.90 -16.51
N ARG A 276 11.08 0.01 -16.41
CA ARG A 276 11.08 1.17 -15.51
C ARG A 276 9.85 2.09 -15.62
N ASN A 277 9.15 2.10 -16.76
CA ASN A 277 7.93 2.90 -16.94
C ASN A 277 6.62 2.11 -16.69
N GLY A 278 6.70 0.79 -16.56
CA GLY A 278 5.56 -0.14 -16.38
C GLY A 278 5.55 -0.85 -15.03
N LEU A 279 6.15 -0.24 -14.00
CA LEU A 279 6.22 -0.83 -12.66
C LEU A 279 4.87 -0.79 -11.95
N ILE A 280 4.65 -1.76 -11.05
CA ILE A 280 3.45 -1.91 -10.22
C ILE A 280 3.80 -1.74 -8.74
N GLY A 281 2.80 -1.71 -7.86
CA GLY A 281 2.95 -1.40 -6.43
C GLY A 281 4.06 -2.18 -5.72
N LYS A 282 4.20 -3.49 -5.96
CA LYS A 282 5.26 -4.31 -5.33
C LYS A 282 6.69 -3.86 -5.70
N HIS A 283 6.90 -3.33 -6.90
CA HIS A 283 8.20 -2.83 -7.33
C HIS A 283 8.49 -1.49 -6.65
N PHE A 284 7.49 -0.62 -6.53
CA PHE A 284 7.64 0.65 -5.82
C PHE A 284 7.87 0.45 -4.32
N LYS A 285 7.17 -0.49 -3.65
CA LYS A 285 7.50 -0.89 -2.26
C LYS A 285 8.95 -1.36 -2.10
N THR A 286 9.47 -2.06 -3.11
CA THR A 286 10.87 -2.50 -3.10
C THR A 286 11.80 -1.29 -3.22
N LEU A 287 11.58 -0.43 -4.21
CA LEU A 287 12.40 0.76 -4.44
C LEU A 287 12.36 1.72 -3.24
N GLN A 288 11.19 1.98 -2.65
CA GLN A 288 11.03 2.85 -1.48
C GLN A 288 11.88 2.39 -0.28
N GLN A 289 12.02 1.07 -0.09
CA GLN A 289 12.78 0.51 1.02
C GLN A 289 14.29 0.46 0.78
N VAL A 290 14.76 0.29 -0.46
CA VAL A 290 16.19 0.01 -0.71
C VAL A 290 16.88 0.87 -1.77
N ALA A 291 16.15 1.62 -2.60
CA ALA A 291 16.78 2.37 -3.70
C ALA A 291 17.76 3.44 -3.19
N ILE A 292 17.47 4.09 -2.07
CA ILE A 292 18.28 5.17 -1.51
C ILE A 292 19.75 4.77 -1.29
N PHE A 293 20.02 3.51 -0.94
CA PHE A 293 21.38 3.02 -0.69
C PHE A 293 22.24 2.91 -1.96
N HIS A 294 21.61 3.03 -3.13
CA HIS A 294 22.24 2.80 -4.44
C HIS A 294 22.31 4.06 -5.30
N LEU A 295 21.73 5.17 -4.83
CA LEU A 295 21.73 6.46 -5.50
C LEU A 295 22.91 7.31 -5.02
N ASP A 296 23.63 7.89 -5.97
CA ASP A 296 24.75 8.81 -5.76
C ASP A 296 24.73 9.93 -6.82
N GLU A 297 25.71 10.82 -6.77
CA GLU A 297 25.85 11.93 -7.72
C GLU A 297 25.97 11.46 -9.19
N SER A 298 26.42 10.22 -9.43
CA SER A 298 26.52 9.66 -10.78
C SER A 298 25.16 9.24 -11.36
N LEU A 299 24.19 8.94 -10.49
CA LEU A 299 22.81 8.62 -10.87
C LEU A 299 21.85 9.79 -10.66
N CYS A 300 22.20 10.74 -9.80
CA CYS A 300 21.39 11.88 -9.38
C CYS A 300 22.25 13.14 -9.40
N SER A 301 22.33 13.81 -10.56
CA SER A 301 23.12 15.04 -10.71
C SER A 301 22.58 16.22 -9.89
N ASP A 302 21.31 16.18 -9.53
CA ASP A 302 20.68 17.13 -8.61
C ASP A 302 20.57 16.49 -7.21
N PRO A 303 21.34 16.97 -6.20
CA PRO A 303 21.35 16.39 -4.85
C PRO A 303 19.97 16.33 -4.19
N ARG A 304 19.06 17.25 -4.55
CA ARG A 304 17.69 17.31 -4.01
C ARG A 304 16.88 16.06 -4.37
N VAL A 305 17.25 15.35 -5.43
CA VAL A 305 16.64 14.07 -5.78
C VAL A 305 16.90 13.04 -4.68
N ILE A 306 18.11 13.01 -4.11
CA ILE A 306 18.42 12.12 -2.99
C ILE A 306 17.59 12.51 -1.75
N ASP A 307 17.41 13.82 -1.50
CA ASP A 307 16.59 14.31 -0.40
C ASP A 307 15.12 13.88 -0.52
N VAL A 308 14.55 13.85 -1.74
CA VAL A 308 13.16 13.41 -1.91
C VAL A 308 13.03 11.90 -1.70
N TRP A 309 14.04 11.11 -2.08
CA TRP A 309 14.09 9.67 -1.77
C TRP A 309 14.23 9.41 -0.27
N LYS A 310 14.95 10.25 0.47
CA LYS A 310 15.04 10.18 1.93
C LYS A 310 13.69 10.51 2.58
N ALA A 311 13.10 11.66 2.23
CA ALA A 311 11.81 12.09 2.79
C ALA A 311 10.70 11.05 2.52
N THR A 312 10.66 10.50 1.32
CA THR A 312 9.64 9.51 0.91
C THR A 312 9.95 8.11 1.45
N GLY A 313 11.22 7.73 1.56
CA GLY A 313 11.58 6.47 2.21
C GLY A 313 11.15 6.44 3.67
N GLU A 314 11.39 7.52 4.41
CA GLU A 314 11.02 7.66 5.81
C GLU A 314 9.51 7.77 6.01
N LEU A 315 8.82 8.60 5.23
CA LEU A 315 7.35 8.70 5.25
C LEU A 315 6.70 7.34 4.93
N GLY A 316 7.24 6.61 3.95
CA GLY A 316 6.72 5.30 3.55
C GLY A 316 6.77 4.27 4.68
N ALA A 317 7.83 4.28 5.49
CA ALA A 317 7.92 3.43 6.67
C ALA A 317 6.82 3.73 7.70
N TYR A 318 6.48 5.00 7.93
CA TYR A 318 5.40 5.39 8.86
C TYR A 318 4.01 5.00 8.33
N LEU A 319 3.75 5.18 7.03
CA LEU A 319 2.44 4.87 6.43
C LEU A 319 2.07 3.38 6.47
N TRP A 320 3.06 2.49 6.66
CA TRP A 320 2.88 1.05 6.75
C TRP A 320 2.93 0.48 8.18
N PHE A 321 2.80 1.33 9.21
CA PHE A 321 2.61 0.83 10.56
C PHE A 321 1.36 -0.04 10.64
N HIS A 322 1.46 -1.16 11.35
CA HIS A 322 0.32 -2.05 11.63
C HIS A 322 -0.35 -1.69 12.95
N GLU A 323 0.36 -1.00 13.84
CA GLU A 323 -0.11 -0.58 15.15
C GLU A 323 0.48 0.80 15.46
N ILE A 324 -0.34 1.67 16.05
CA ILE A 324 0.05 3.01 16.51
C ILE A 324 -0.14 3.02 18.03
N GLN A 325 0.96 3.14 18.77
CA GLN A 325 0.94 3.11 20.24
C GLN A 325 0.50 4.45 20.84
N ASP A 326 0.99 5.56 20.27
CA ASP A 326 0.65 6.92 20.66
C ASP A 326 0.23 7.69 19.41
N MET A 327 -1.07 7.99 19.31
CA MET A 327 -1.66 8.61 18.14
C MET A 327 -1.15 10.04 17.94
N ASP A 328 -1.01 10.83 19.00
CA ASP A 328 -0.65 12.24 18.86
C ASP A 328 0.83 12.41 18.48
N VAL A 329 1.72 11.62 19.07
CA VAL A 329 3.15 11.60 18.67
C VAL A 329 3.28 11.11 17.22
N TYR A 330 2.59 10.03 16.86
CA TYR A 330 2.62 9.50 15.51
C TYR A 330 2.11 10.52 14.48
N LEU A 331 0.96 11.16 14.72
CA LEU A 331 0.39 12.13 13.79
C LEU A 331 1.31 13.36 13.62
N LYS A 332 1.93 13.84 14.70
CA LYS A 332 2.91 14.94 14.63
C LYS A 332 4.13 14.56 13.78
N ASP A 333 4.62 13.33 13.93
CA ASP A 333 5.72 12.83 13.12
C ASP A 333 5.34 12.71 11.64
N VAL A 334 4.16 12.14 11.34
CA VAL A 334 3.66 12.04 9.95
C VAL A 334 3.43 13.42 9.34
N GLU A 335 2.95 14.40 10.11
CA GLU A 335 2.78 15.78 9.63
C GLU A 335 4.13 16.39 9.20
N ILE A 336 5.18 16.22 10.01
CA ILE A 336 6.54 16.67 9.66
C ILE A 336 7.03 15.94 8.39
N LEU A 337 6.80 14.64 8.29
CA LEU A 337 7.26 13.84 7.14
C LEU A 337 6.54 14.21 5.84
N VAL A 338 5.23 14.45 5.89
CA VAL A 338 4.45 14.97 4.75
C VAL A 338 4.95 16.36 4.37
N ALA A 339 5.16 17.25 5.34
CA ALA A 339 5.71 18.58 5.08
C ALA A 339 7.10 18.50 4.44
N ASN A 340 8.00 17.68 4.96
CA ASN A 340 9.33 17.46 4.38
C ASN A 340 9.25 16.98 2.92
N MET A 341 8.36 16.03 2.62
CA MET A 341 8.17 15.54 1.25
C MET A 341 7.68 16.67 0.32
N LEU A 342 6.72 17.47 0.76
CA LEU A 342 6.20 18.62 -0.01
C LEU A 342 7.26 19.71 -0.21
N ASP A 343 8.00 20.04 0.85
CA ASP A 343 9.05 21.04 0.84
C ASP A 343 10.14 20.65 -0.15
N VAL A 344 10.66 19.41 -0.07
CA VAL A 344 11.69 18.94 -1.01
C VAL A 344 11.15 18.92 -2.45
N TRP A 345 9.92 18.44 -2.70
CA TRP A 345 9.32 18.49 -4.04
C TRP A 345 9.24 19.92 -4.60
N SER A 346 8.88 20.88 -3.76
CA SER A 346 8.80 22.29 -4.13
C SER A 346 10.17 22.85 -4.53
N THR A 347 11.26 22.37 -3.93
CA THR A 347 12.62 22.76 -4.33
C THR A 347 13.05 22.16 -5.68
N ILE A 348 12.55 20.98 -6.03
CA ILE A 348 12.88 20.26 -7.29
C ILE A 348 12.07 20.82 -8.47
N ASP A 349 10.74 20.82 -8.36
CA ASP A 349 9.80 21.27 -9.39
C ASP A 349 8.48 21.74 -8.74
N LEU A 350 8.38 23.05 -8.47
CA LEU A 350 7.21 23.70 -7.87
C LEU A 350 5.89 23.32 -8.54
N ARG A 351 5.90 23.12 -9.87
CA ARG A 351 4.69 22.80 -10.64
C ARG A 351 4.04 21.50 -10.18
N ARG A 352 4.84 20.54 -9.70
CA ARG A 352 4.34 19.24 -9.24
C ARG A 352 3.27 19.39 -8.16
N ILE A 353 3.42 20.38 -7.28
CA ILE A 353 2.51 20.65 -6.15
C ILE A 353 1.07 20.90 -6.62
N PHE A 354 0.87 21.57 -7.75
CA PHE A 354 -0.46 21.95 -8.24
C PHE A 354 -0.93 21.23 -9.52
N VAL A 355 -0.06 20.47 -10.19
CA VAL A 355 -0.43 19.63 -11.36
C VAL A 355 -0.59 18.15 -11.04
N LYS A 356 -0.12 17.69 -9.86
CA LYS A 356 -0.23 16.29 -9.43
C LYS A 356 -1.14 16.19 -8.20
N PRO A 357 -2.41 15.79 -8.37
CA PRO A 357 -3.40 15.92 -7.32
C PRO A 357 -3.10 14.99 -6.13
N LYS A 358 -2.46 13.84 -6.39
CA LYS A 358 -2.04 12.87 -5.37
C LYS A 358 -1.10 13.47 -4.32
N ILE A 359 -0.31 14.49 -4.69
CA ILE A 359 0.62 15.18 -3.77
C ILE A 359 -0.17 15.92 -2.69
N HIS A 360 -1.19 16.69 -3.09
CA HIS A 360 -2.05 17.39 -2.13
C HIS A 360 -3.02 16.45 -1.42
N ILE A 361 -3.60 15.45 -2.12
CA ILE A 361 -4.49 14.46 -1.51
C ILE A 361 -3.80 13.76 -0.33
N LEU A 362 -2.50 13.48 -0.42
CA LEU A 362 -1.73 12.89 0.66
C LEU A 362 -1.72 13.74 1.95
N SER A 363 -1.87 15.07 1.87
CA SER A 363 -1.95 15.93 3.06
C SER A 363 -3.16 15.62 3.95
N HIS A 364 -4.21 15.01 3.40
CA HIS A 364 -5.39 14.56 4.16
C HIS A 364 -5.17 13.26 4.94
N ILE A 365 -4.02 12.59 4.79
CA ILE A 365 -3.75 11.31 5.46
C ILE A 365 -3.77 11.44 6.99
N ILE A 366 -3.41 12.60 7.54
CA ILE A 366 -3.37 12.85 9.00
C ILE A 366 -4.75 12.67 9.62
N GLU A 367 -5.78 13.26 8.99
CA GLU A 367 -7.16 13.16 9.46
C GLU A 367 -7.72 11.75 9.29
N ASP A 368 -7.40 11.09 8.17
CA ASP A 368 -7.79 9.70 7.93
C ASP A 368 -7.19 8.75 8.96
N ILE A 369 -5.91 8.94 9.33
CA ILE A 369 -5.27 8.12 10.36
C ILE A 369 -5.89 8.37 11.73
N ARG A 370 -6.16 9.64 12.08
CA ARG A 370 -6.82 9.98 13.34
C ARG A 370 -8.18 9.30 13.46
N ARG A 371 -8.93 9.23 12.35
CA ARG A 371 -10.30 8.68 12.33
C ARG A 371 -10.34 7.15 12.21
N HIS A 372 -9.44 6.56 11.42
CA HIS A 372 -9.54 5.17 10.99
C HIS A 372 -8.37 4.28 11.41
N GLY A 373 -7.36 4.84 12.08
CA GLY A 373 -6.14 4.14 12.47
C GLY A 373 -5.13 4.01 11.32
N PRO A 374 -4.20 3.05 11.40
CA PRO A 374 -3.10 2.96 10.45
C PRO A 374 -3.55 2.80 8.99
N PRO A 375 -2.86 3.40 8.00
CA PRO A 375 -3.29 3.36 6.60
C PRO A 375 -3.40 1.95 5.99
N GLY A 376 -2.63 0.99 6.51
CA GLY A 376 -2.75 -0.42 6.11
C GLY A 376 -4.14 -1.01 6.31
N LEU A 377 -4.97 -0.43 7.19
CA LEU A 377 -6.36 -0.87 7.40
C LEU A 377 -7.26 -0.55 6.20
N TYR A 378 -6.91 0.40 5.35
CA TYR A 378 -7.74 0.86 4.24
C TYR A 378 -7.01 0.94 2.89
N ALA A 379 -5.88 0.24 2.80
CA ALA A 379 -5.19 -0.01 1.55
C ALA A 379 -5.99 -0.99 0.65
N THR A 380 -5.98 -0.77 -0.66
CA THR A 380 -6.82 -1.56 -1.60
C THR A 380 -6.14 -2.80 -2.19
N GLU A 381 -4.87 -3.04 -1.87
CA GLU A 381 -4.07 -4.13 -2.47
C GLU A 381 -4.70 -5.53 -2.31
N ILE A 382 -5.28 -5.82 -1.15
CA ILE A 382 -5.97 -7.10 -0.90
C ILE A 382 -7.26 -7.19 -1.72
N PHE A 383 -7.96 -6.07 -1.92
CA PHE A 383 -9.20 -6.07 -2.68
C PHE A 383 -8.95 -6.14 -4.19
N GLU A 384 -7.90 -5.49 -4.71
CA GLU A 384 -7.49 -5.58 -6.12
C GLU A 384 -7.16 -7.01 -6.55
N CYS A 385 -6.64 -7.86 -5.66
CA CYS A 385 -6.39 -9.26 -6.01
C CYS A 385 -7.69 -10.02 -6.33
N PHE A 386 -8.84 -9.55 -5.82
CA PHE A 386 -10.16 -10.09 -6.11
C PHE A 386 -10.62 -9.80 -7.55
N ASN A 387 -10.07 -8.79 -8.21
CA ASN A 387 -10.39 -8.48 -9.62
C ASN A 387 -10.14 -9.66 -10.56
N THR A 388 -9.13 -10.49 -10.24
CA THR A 388 -8.88 -11.72 -11.00
C THR A 388 -10.07 -12.69 -10.91
N ILE A 389 -10.65 -12.85 -9.72
CA ILE A 389 -11.82 -13.72 -9.49
C ILE A 389 -13.03 -13.16 -10.22
N PHE A 390 -13.26 -11.84 -10.13
CA PHE A 390 -14.33 -11.15 -10.85
C PHE A 390 -14.22 -11.38 -12.37
N ARG A 391 -13.04 -11.15 -12.95
CA ARG A 391 -12.77 -11.39 -14.38
C ARG A 391 -13.05 -12.82 -14.79
N LEU A 392 -12.62 -13.80 -13.98
CA LEU A 392 -12.88 -15.22 -14.29
C LEU A 392 -14.37 -15.54 -14.30
N CYS A 393 -15.17 -14.95 -13.41
CA CYS A 393 -16.63 -15.12 -13.43
C CYS A 393 -17.24 -14.57 -14.72
N SER A 394 -16.73 -13.44 -15.23
CA SER A 394 -17.15 -12.87 -16.51
C SER A 394 -16.74 -13.75 -17.69
N VAL A 395 -15.45 -14.10 -17.79
CA VAL A 395 -14.88 -14.88 -18.90
C VAL A 395 -15.58 -16.23 -19.07
N LEU A 396 -15.95 -16.87 -17.97
CA LEU A 396 -16.60 -18.19 -17.94
C LEU A 396 -18.13 -18.13 -18.04
N SER A 397 -18.72 -16.94 -18.22
CA SER A 397 -20.17 -16.77 -18.44
C SER A 397 -20.55 -16.91 -19.91
N ASN A 398 -21.85 -16.89 -20.22
CA ASN A 398 -22.35 -16.84 -21.60
C ASN A 398 -22.35 -15.41 -22.19
N HIS A 399 -21.92 -14.41 -21.41
CA HIS A 399 -21.81 -13.00 -21.77
C HIS A 399 -23.12 -12.28 -22.14
N GLN A 400 -24.29 -12.90 -21.93
CA GLN A 400 -25.58 -12.26 -22.23
C GLN A 400 -26.02 -11.28 -21.14
N ALA A 401 -25.69 -11.58 -19.88
CA ALA A 401 -25.95 -10.71 -18.74
C ALA A 401 -24.79 -10.75 -17.73
N PRO A 402 -23.61 -10.24 -18.08
CA PRO A 402 -22.38 -10.45 -17.31
C PRO A 402 -22.52 -10.07 -15.83
N SER A 403 -23.17 -8.94 -15.51
CA SER A 403 -23.39 -8.50 -14.12
C SER A 403 -24.19 -9.53 -13.30
N ARG A 404 -25.25 -10.10 -13.88
CA ARG A 404 -26.10 -11.11 -13.23
C ARG A 404 -25.33 -12.42 -13.03
N ASP A 405 -24.59 -12.83 -14.04
CA ASP A 405 -23.88 -14.10 -14.05
C ASP A 405 -22.70 -14.08 -13.06
N ILE A 406 -21.98 -12.95 -12.98
CA ILE A 406 -20.94 -12.71 -11.98
C ILE A 406 -21.54 -12.72 -10.57
N ALA A 407 -22.61 -11.97 -10.32
CA ALA A 407 -23.26 -11.92 -9.02
C ALA A 407 -23.73 -13.31 -8.55
N THR A 408 -24.34 -14.08 -9.46
CA THR A 408 -24.82 -15.45 -9.18
C THR A 408 -23.65 -16.40 -8.86
N THR A 409 -22.55 -16.30 -9.60
CA THR A 409 -21.35 -17.12 -9.40
C THR A 409 -20.69 -16.80 -8.05
N LEU A 410 -20.49 -15.52 -7.74
CA LEU A 410 -19.93 -15.09 -6.46
C LEU A 410 -20.82 -15.51 -5.28
N ALA A 411 -22.14 -15.37 -5.40
CA ALA A 411 -23.08 -15.86 -4.39
C ALA A 411 -22.99 -17.39 -4.21
N GLY A 412 -22.79 -18.14 -5.30
CA GLY A 412 -22.51 -19.57 -5.27
C GLY A 412 -21.24 -19.92 -4.48
N LEU A 413 -20.12 -19.25 -4.78
CA LEU A 413 -18.84 -19.43 -4.09
C LEU A 413 -18.93 -19.07 -2.59
N ALA A 414 -19.57 -17.95 -2.26
CA ALA A 414 -19.78 -17.51 -0.89
C ALA A 414 -20.65 -18.51 -0.11
N ARG A 415 -21.76 -18.98 -0.70
CA ARG A 415 -22.63 -19.99 -0.12
C ARG A 415 -21.91 -21.31 0.13
N PHE A 416 -21.12 -21.79 -0.84
CA PHE A 416 -20.31 -22.99 -0.66
C PHE A 416 -19.34 -22.83 0.51
N LYS A 417 -18.57 -21.73 0.55
CA LYS A 417 -17.64 -21.40 1.65
C LYS A 417 -18.35 -21.32 3.00
N TYR A 418 -19.54 -20.73 3.05
CA TYR A 418 -20.37 -20.62 4.24
C TYR A 418 -20.77 -22.00 4.77
N GLN A 419 -21.27 -22.88 3.89
CA GLN A 419 -21.72 -24.23 4.27
C GLN A 419 -20.56 -25.13 4.72
N VAL A 420 -19.46 -25.18 3.96
CA VAL A 420 -18.34 -26.08 4.28
C VAL A 420 -17.56 -25.64 5.52
N SER A 421 -17.58 -24.35 5.86
CA SER A 421 -16.93 -23.84 7.07
C SER A 421 -17.69 -24.17 8.37
N GLY A 422 -18.88 -24.78 8.27
CA GLY A 422 -19.70 -25.16 9.42
C GLY A 422 -20.66 -24.06 9.90
N ALA A 423 -20.93 -23.05 9.07
CA ALA A 423 -21.91 -22.03 9.40
C ALA A 423 -23.36 -22.58 9.42
N TRP A 424 -24.26 -21.83 10.05
CA TRP A 424 -25.65 -22.21 10.29
C TRP A 424 -26.61 -21.43 9.39
N TRP A 425 -27.67 -22.05 8.90
CA TRP A 425 -28.72 -21.38 8.12
C TRP A 425 -30.11 -21.89 8.51
N ARG A 426 -31.17 -21.14 8.18
CA ARG A 426 -32.55 -21.60 8.38
C ARG A 426 -32.94 -22.59 7.28
N ASP A 427 -33.48 -23.74 7.66
CA ASP A 427 -34.12 -24.68 6.73
C ASP A 427 -35.53 -24.21 6.32
N SER A 428 -36.20 -24.96 5.45
CA SER A 428 -37.57 -24.66 5.00
C SER A 428 -38.63 -24.72 6.12
N LYS A 429 -38.28 -25.26 7.29
CA LYS A 429 -39.13 -25.34 8.48
C LYS A 429 -38.79 -24.23 9.50
N GLY A 430 -37.84 -23.34 9.18
CA GLY A 430 -37.40 -22.26 10.05
C GLY A 430 -36.36 -22.66 11.10
N ASN A 431 -35.92 -23.93 11.13
CA ASN A 431 -34.93 -24.42 12.08
C ASN A 431 -33.53 -24.02 11.62
N TYR A 432 -32.69 -23.62 12.58
CA TYR A 432 -31.28 -23.43 12.31
C TYR A 432 -30.58 -24.78 12.17
N VAL A 433 -29.94 -25.02 11.03
CA VAL A 433 -29.21 -26.24 10.69
C VAL A 433 -27.82 -25.90 10.17
N HIS A 434 -26.93 -26.89 10.10
CA HIS A 434 -25.59 -26.75 9.53
C HIS A 434 -25.19 -27.98 8.73
N ALA A 435 -24.09 -27.90 7.99
CA ALA A 435 -23.58 -29.02 7.20
C ALA A 435 -23.17 -30.19 8.11
N GLY A 436 -23.44 -31.42 7.67
CA GLY A 436 -23.09 -32.63 8.44
C GLY A 436 -21.59 -32.78 8.67
N SER A 437 -21.21 -33.60 9.67
CA SER A 437 -19.83 -33.75 10.14
C SER A 437 -18.81 -34.13 9.05
N ARG A 438 -19.21 -34.95 8.06
CA ARG A 438 -18.34 -35.33 6.93
C ARG A 438 -17.96 -34.14 6.05
N ILE A 439 -18.87 -33.19 5.83
CA ILE A 439 -18.60 -31.98 5.04
C ILE A 439 -17.68 -31.04 5.83
N GLN A 440 -17.90 -30.89 7.13
CA GLN A 440 -17.01 -30.10 8.00
C GLN A 440 -15.60 -30.72 8.07
N GLN A 441 -15.51 -32.06 8.06
CA GLN A 441 -14.23 -32.75 8.01
C GLN A 441 -13.53 -32.55 6.66
N TYR A 442 -14.26 -32.52 5.56
CA TYR A 442 -13.71 -32.18 4.24
C TYR A 442 -13.09 -30.77 4.22
N PHE A 443 -13.70 -29.81 4.91
CA PHE A 443 -13.13 -28.46 5.07
C PHE A 443 -11.82 -28.42 5.87
N LYS A 444 -11.43 -29.49 6.58
CA LYS A 444 -10.13 -29.56 7.25
C LYS A 444 -8.96 -29.82 6.29
N ASP A 445 -9.21 -30.16 5.02
CA ASP A 445 -8.15 -30.29 4.02
C ASP A 445 -7.48 -28.92 3.74
N PRO A 446 -6.18 -28.75 4.04
CA PRO A 446 -5.47 -27.49 3.78
C PRO A 446 -5.44 -27.09 2.30
N SER A 447 -5.61 -28.04 1.39
CA SER A 447 -5.65 -27.79 -0.06
C SER A 447 -6.97 -27.13 -0.45
N LEU A 448 -8.08 -27.61 0.08
CA LEU A 448 -9.40 -26.99 -0.12
C LEU A 448 -9.46 -25.61 0.52
N GLN A 449 -8.99 -25.49 1.77
CA GLN A 449 -8.91 -24.20 2.46
C GLN A 449 -8.15 -23.16 1.64
N ARG A 450 -6.96 -23.51 1.13
CA ARG A 450 -6.17 -22.62 0.26
C ARG A 450 -6.92 -22.22 -1.01
N ARG A 451 -7.64 -23.14 -1.67
CA ARG A 451 -8.45 -22.82 -2.87
C ARG A 451 -9.61 -21.88 -2.56
N LEU A 452 -10.16 -21.92 -1.35
CA LEU A 452 -11.23 -21.02 -0.88
C LEU A 452 -10.70 -19.71 -0.26
N GLY A 453 -9.40 -19.45 -0.37
CA GLY A 453 -8.73 -18.30 0.24
C GLY A 453 -8.76 -18.33 1.77
N TYR A 454 -8.93 -19.49 2.39
CA TYR A 454 -8.81 -19.68 3.83
C TYR A 454 -7.36 -20.01 4.19
N VAL A 455 -6.76 -19.18 5.05
CA VAL A 455 -5.41 -19.38 5.56
C VAL A 455 -5.52 -19.63 7.05
N GLN A 456 -5.26 -20.87 7.48
CA GLN A 456 -5.17 -21.19 8.89
C GLN A 456 -3.91 -20.51 9.46
N ARG A 457 -4.09 -19.43 10.22
CA ARG A 457 -2.98 -18.80 10.95
C ARG A 457 -2.63 -19.69 12.14
N GLN A 458 -1.50 -20.37 12.07
CA GLN A 458 -0.85 -20.88 13.27
C GLN A 458 -0.04 -19.74 13.85
N GLU A 459 -0.36 -19.33 15.09
CA GLU A 459 0.43 -18.30 15.75
C GLU A 459 1.85 -18.84 15.99
N PRO A 460 2.87 -18.11 15.53
CA PRO A 460 4.25 -18.53 15.74
C PRO A 460 4.54 -18.55 17.25
N ILE A 461 5.06 -19.68 17.74
CA ILE A 461 5.40 -19.84 19.16
C ILE A 461 6.75 -19.14 19.42
N THR A 462 6.74 -18.09 20.22
CA THR A 462 7.95 -17.36 20.63
C THR A 462 9.02 -18.30 21.17
N GLY A 463 10.26 -18.12 20.71
CA GLY A 463 11.41 -18.93 21.09
C GLY A 463 11.39 -20.35 20.49
N ALA A 464 10.43 -20.73 19.66
CA ALA A 464 10.45 -22.04 19.01
C ALA A 464 11.72 -22.18 18.15
N VAL A 465 12.50 -23.24 18.40
CA VAL A 465 13.75 -23.52 17.70
C VAL A 465 13.59 -24.71 16.77
N MET A 466 13.93 -24.52 15.50
CA MET A 466 13.87 -25.55 14.47
C MET A 466 15.25 -26.16 14.25
N VAL A 467 15.35 -27.49 14.41
CA VAL A 467 16.57 -28.27 14.12
C VAL A 467 16.31 -29.15 12.90
N ARG A 468 17.24 -29.20 11.94
CA ARG A 468 17.11 -30.11 10.79
C ARG A 468 17.21 -31.56 11.26
N ARG A 469 16.39 -32.45 10.69
CA ARG A 469 16.36 -33.89 11.02
C ARG A 469 17.70 -34.61 10.78
N LYS A 470 18.57 -34.08 9.92
CA LYS A 470 19.94 -34.58 9.74
C LYS A 470 20.87 -34.14 10.89
N GLU A 471 20.67 -32.95 11.43
CA GLU A 471 21.49 -32.33 12.50
C GLU A 471 21.12 -32.83 13.90
N THR A 472 19.93 -33.39 14.09
CA THR A 472 19.54 -34.06 15.35
C THR A 472 20.39 -35.30 15.68
N LYS A 473 21.17 -35.81 14.72
CA LYS A 473 22.07 -36.96 14.94
C LYS A 473 23.51 -36.57 15.29
N ALA A 474 23.88 -35.29 15.12
CA ALA A 474 25.22 -34.78 15.37
C ALA A 474 25.16 -33.65 16.41
N SER A 475 25.47 -33.95 17.66
CA SER A 475 25.68 -32.93 18.70
C SER A 475 27.17 -32.71 18.93
N ALA A 476 27.53 -31.45 19.19
CA ALA A 476 28.89 -31.02 19.47
C ALA A 476 28.97 -30.41 20.87
N THR A 477 30.16 -30.42 21.48
CA THR A 477 30.39 -29.83 22.80
C THR A 477 30.47 -28.31 22.70
N TRP A 478 30.07 -27.59 23.75
CA TRP A 478 30.15 -26.12 23.79
C TRP A 478 31.54 -25.61 23.38
N ARG A 479 32.60 -26.19 23.93
CA ARG A 479 34.00 -25.85 23.62
C ARG A 479 34.34 -25.92 22.12
N SER A 480 33.70 -26.83 21.37
CA SER A 480 34.00 -27.05 19.95
C SER A 480 33.49 -25.94 19.03
N PHE A 481 32.53 -25.13 19.50
CA PHE A 481 32.02 -23.99 18.72
C PHE A 481 32.98 -22.78 18.75
N ASN A 482 34.00 -22.80 19.62
CA ASN A 482 35.02 -21.76 19.73
C ASN A 482 34.45 -20.33 19.80
N VAL A 483 33.37 -20.15 20.57
CA VAL A 483 32.68 -18.87 20.72
C VAL A 483 33.49 -17.99 21.67
N LYS A 484 34.00 -16.87 21.16
CA LYS A 484 34.62 -15.84 21.99
C LYS A 484 33.52 -15.06 22.71
N LEU A 485 33.34 -15.29 24.01
CA LEU A 485 32.33 -14.59 24.81
C LEU A 485 32.81 -13.22 25.27
N SER A 486 31.87 -12.29 25.45
CA SER A 486 32.14 -11.02 26.11
C SER A 486 32.54 -11.23 27.59
N ARG A 487 33.40 -10.36 28.13
CA ARG A 487 33.88 -10.41 29.53
C ARG A 487 32.73 -10.47 30.54
N GLU A 488 31.61 -9.81 30.24
CA GLU A 488 30.42 -9.80 31.09
C GLU A 488 29.71 -11.17 31.17
N GLN A 489 29.96 -12.07 30.20
CA GLN A 489 29.36 -13.40 30.11
C GLN A 489 30.29 -14.55 30.44
N GLU A 490 31.61 -14.33 30.54
CA GLU A 490 32.52 -15.34 31.10
C GLU A 490 32.09 -15.77 32.51
N VAL A 491 31.32 -14.93 33.22
CA VAL A 491 30.77 -15.21 34.56
C VAL A 491 29.53 -16.13 34.51
N ALA A 492 28.82 -16.21 33.37
CA ALA A 492 27.64 -17.07 33.19
C ALA A 492 28.05 -18.43 32.59
N THR A 493 28.32 -19.41 33.45
CA THR A 493 28.91 -20.71 33.09
C THR A 493 27.98 -21.60 32.24
N ILE A 494 28.22 -21.67 30.93
CA ILE A 494 27.83 -22.81 30.10
C ILE A 494 28.96 -23.84 30.19
N PRO A 495 28.70 -25.08 30.68
CA PRO A 495 29.75 -26.09 30.80
C PRO A 495 30.35 -26.46 29.44
N ASP A 496 31.67 -26.53 29.36
CA ASP A 496 32.41 -26.81 28.11
C ASP A 496 32.05 -28.14 27.44
N ASP A 497 31.69 -29.12 28.26
CA ASP A 497 31.32 -30.49 27.89
C ASP A 497 29.83 -30.65 27.54
N SER A 498 29.01 -29.62 27.81
CA SER A 498 27.59 -29.64 27.46
C SER A 498 27.40 -29.81 25.95
N ARG A 499 26.45 -30.68 25.55
CA ARG A 499 26.23 -31.06 24.15
C ARG A 499 25.04 -30.33 23.54
N TRP A 500 25.23 -29.83 22.33
CA TRP A 500 24.26 -29.01 21.61
C TRP A 500 24.09 -29.46 20.18
N HIS A 501 22.88 -29.29 19.66
CA HIS A 501 22.58 -29.35 18.24
C HIS A 501 22.55 -27.94 17.67
N ARG A 502 23.19 -27.75 16.51
CA ARG A 502 23.01 -26.52 15.73
C ARG A 502 21.58 -26.49 15.20
N ALA A 503 20.92 -25.36 15.37
CA ALA A 503 19.58 -25.13 14.89
C ALA A 503 19.60 -24.24 13.65
N VAL A 504 18.53 -24.33 12.85
CA VAL A 504 18.38 -23.59 11.59
C VAL A 504 17.74 -22.23 11.84
N SER A 505 16.81 -22.15 12.78
CA SER A 505 16.08 -20.92 13.07
C SER A 505 15.51 -20.89 14.48
N VAL A 506 15.21 -19.68 14.95
CA VAL A 506 14.48 -19.36 16.17
C VAL A 506 13.36 -18.38 15.84
N VAL A 507 12.20 -18.54 16.48
CA VAL A 507 11.08 -17.59 16.35
C VAL A 507 11.23 -16.46 17.35
N SER A 508 11.22 -15.20 16.90
CA SER A 508 11.32 -14.02 17.77
C SER A 508 10.06 -13.77 18.60
N GLN A 509 10.10 -12.84 19.55
CA GLN A 509 8.91 -12.40 20.31
C GLN A 509 7.81 -11.84 19.41
N HIS A 510 8.16 -11.25 18.26
CA HIS A 510 7.21 -10.71 17.29
C HIS A 510 6.94 -11.66 16.11
N GLY A 511 7.31 -12.94 16.25
CA GLY A 511 6.94 -14.00 15.31
C GLY A 511 7.85 -14.15 14.09
N ASP A 512 8.97 -13.42 14.03
CA ASP A 512 9.93 -13.52 12.93
C ASP A 512 10.68 -14.85 12.99
N CYS A 513 10.90 -15.47 11.83
CA CYS A 513 11.78 -16.62 11.70
C CYS A 513 13.23 -16.14 11.52
N CYS A 514 13.96 -16.00 12.62
CA CYS A 514 15.35 -15.56 12.65
C CYS A 514 16.31 -16.72 12.39
N LYS A 515 17.31 -16.51 11.53
CA LYS A 515 18.31 -17.50 11.14
C LYS A 515 19.71 -16.97 11.42
N GLU A 516 20.68 -17.86 11.38
CA GLU A 516 22.10 -17.47 11.40
C GLU A 516 22.42 -16.47 10.28
N GLY A 517 23.26 -15.48 10.57
CA GLY A 517 23.62 -14.37 9.69
C GLY A 517 22.62 -13.21 9.69
N LEU A 518 21.42 -13.37 10.26
CA LEU A 518 20.40 -12.33 10.28
C LEU A 518 20.55 -11.36 11.44
N TRP A 519 20.05 -10.14 11.26
CA TRP A 519 20.16 -9.05 12.23
C TRP A 519 18.93 -8.94 13.11
N VAL A 520 19.13 -8.77 14.41
CA VAL A 520 18.05 -8.73 15.40
C VAL A 520 18.30 -7.70 16.49
N PHE A 521 17.21 -7.23 17.10
CA PHE A 521 17.26 -6.75 18.48
C PHE A 521 17.02 -7.91 19.44
N ALA A 522 17.71 -7.92 20.57
CA ALA A 522 17.53 -8.92 21.62
C ALA A 522 17.65 -8.26 23.01
N ASP A 523 16.93 -8.77 23.99
CA ASP A 523 17.11 -8.34 25.38
C ASP A 523 18.27 -9.11 26.02
N HIS A 524 19.24 -8.36 26.53
CA HIS A 524 20.32 -8.90 27.34
C HIS A 524 20.01 -8.69 28.81
N ALA A 525 19.55 -9.75 29.47
CA ALA A 525 19.26 -9.73 30.89
C ALA A 525 20.54 -9.58 31.72
N ARG A 526 20.83 -8.37 32.20
CA ARG A 526 21.73 -8.16 33.34
C ARG A 526 21.05 -8.64 34.61
N SER A 527 21.21 -9.91 34.98
CA SER A 527 21.00 -10.27 36.39
C SER A 527 22.33 -10.10 37.11
N LEU A 528 22.65 -8.86 37.46
CA LEU A 528 23.68 -8.56 38.46
C LEU A 528 22.99 -7.87 39.63
N THR A 529 22.86 -8.60 40.73
CA THR A 529 22.47 -8.02 42.02
C THR A 529 23.70 -7.35 42.61
N ILE A 530 23.83 -6.05 42.42
CA ILE A 530 24.84 -5.25 43.13
C ILE A 530 24.09 -4.48 44.23
N HIS A 531 24.43 -4.73 45.49
CA HIS A 531 23.83 -4.09 46.67
C HIS A 531 22.29 -4.16 46.74
N GLY A 532 21.68 -5.28 46.33
CA GLY A 532 20.23 -5.49 46.46
C GLY A 532 19.36 -4.77 45.41
N PHE A 533 19.95 -4.09 44.42
CA PHE A 533 19.23 -3.50 43.30
C PHE A 533 19.31 -4.40 42.05
N ILE A 534 18.15 -4.73 41.48
CA ILE A 534 18.04 -5.42 40.20
C ILE A 534 18.22 -4.37 39.09
N SER A 535 19.34 -4.39 38.37
CA SER A 535 19.44 -3.60 37.14
C SER A 535 18.49 -4.18 36.09
N LYS A 536 17.60 -3.38 35.51
CA LYS A 536 16.81 -3.80 34.34
C LYS A 536 17.78 -4.22 33.23
N GLY A 537 17.47 -5.32 32.53
CA GLY A 537 18.21 -5.74 31.34
C GLY A 537 18.28 -4.61 30.29
N HIS A 538 19.23 -4.69 29.36
CA HIS A 538 19.37 -3.72 28.28
C HIS A 538 19.18 -4.40 26.93
N THR A 539 18.54 -3.71 26.00
CA THR A 539 18.34 -4.22 24.64
C THR A 539 19.62 -4.02 23.83
N ILE A 540 20.08 -5.08 23.19
CA ILE A 540 21.24 -5.09 22.28
C ILE A 540 20.77 -5.22 20.83
N ILE A 541 21.64 -4.78 19.92
CA ILE A 541 21.48 -4.95 18.47
C ILE A 541 22.68 -5.74 17.94
N GLY A 542 22.44 -6.70 17.06
CA GLY A 542 23.52 -7.49 16.51
C GLY A 542 23.10 -8.51 15.47
N ARG A 543 24.08 -9.28 15.01
CA ARG A 543 23.91 -10.34 14.01
C ARG A 543 23.93 -11.70 14.70
N ILE A 544 23.01 -12.59 14.37
CA ILE A 544 22.98 -13.95 14.90
C ILE A 544 24.19 -14.71 14.35
N ALA A 545 25.15 -15.04 15.21
CA ALA A 545 26.30 -15.84 14.86
C ALA A 545 25.94 -17.33 14.82
N MET A 546 25.13 -17.82 15.78
CA MET A 546 24.74 -19.23 15.87
C MET A 546 23.44 -19.41 16.68
N ILE A 547 22.72 -20.51 16.45
CA ILE A 547 21.54 -20.92 17.23
C ILE A 547 21.77 -22.35 17.72
N LEU A 548 21.62 -22.60 19.02
CA LEU A 548 21.93 -23.88 19.65
C LEU A 548 20.76 -24.39 20.49
N LYS A 549 20.53 -25.70 20.43
CA LYS A 549 19.54 -26.41 21.25
C LYS A 549 20.22 -27.54 22.03
N ALA A 550 20.04 -27.59 23.34
CA ALA A 550 20.64 -28.62 24.18
C ALA A 550 20.22 -30.04 23.71
N ALA A 551 21.17 -30.98 23.73
CA ALA A 551 20.97 -32.37 23.33
C ALA A 551 20.28 -33.22 24.40
N GLU A 552 20.28 -32.77 25.66
CA GLU A 552 19.65 -33.46 26.79
C GLU A 552 18.11 -33.42 26.71
N ARG A 553 17.46 -34.52 27.08
CA ARG A 553 15.99 -34.63 27.06
C ARG A 553 15.39 -34.13 28.38
N GLY A 554 14.60 -33.06 28.30
CA GLY A 554 13.72 -32.56 29.37
C GLY A 554 12.80 -31.46 28.84
N ALA A 555 11.66 -31.21 29.50
CA ALA A 555 10.66 -30.21 29.09
C ALA A 555 11.20 -28.75 29.03
N HIS A 556 12.44 -28.54 29.50
CA HIS A 556 13.16 -27.27 29.50
C HIS A 556 14.52 -27.34 28.78
N ALA A 557 14.70 -28.21 27.79
CA ALA A 557 15.93 -28.26 26.98
C ALA A 557 16.32 -26.83 26.53
N ARG A 558 17.37 -26.29 27.15
CA ARG A 558 17.77 -24.88 27.00
C ARG A 558 18.13 -24.65 25.54
N SER A 559 17.52 -23.65 24.93
CA SER A 559 17.96 -23.15 23.63
C SER A 559 18.58 -21.78 23.82
N VAL A 560 19.69 -21.54 23.14
CA VAL A 560 20.43 -20.29 23.24
C VAL A 560 20.72 -19.74 21.85
N VAL A 561 20.82 -18.42 21.76
CA VAL A 561 21.14 -17.69 20.55
C VAL A 561 22.42 -16.92 20.82
N ILE A 562 23.43 -17.11 19.99
CA ILE A 562 24.71 -16.41 20.07
C ILE A 562 24.64 -15.25 19.08
N ILE A 563 24.82 -14.03 19.59
CA ILE A 563 24.72 -12.78 18.84
C ILE A 563 26.09 -12.10 18.85
N GLU A 564 26.57 -11.71 17.67
CA GLU A 564 27.67 -10.78 17.49
C GLU A 564 27.10 -9.35 17.66
N PRO A 565 27.37 -8.66 18.78
CA PRO A 565 26.82 -7.34 19.06
C PRO A 565 27.51 -6.26 18.21
N PHE A 566 26.77 -5.22 17.87
CA PHE A 566 27.28 -4.04 17.20
C PHE A 566 27.01 -2.79 18.04
N THR A 567 27.90 -1.80 17.91
CA THR A 567 27.74 -0.51 18.59
C THR A 567 27.04 0.48 17.69
N MET A 568 26.11 1.25 18.26
CA MET A 568 25.34 2.26 17.55
C MET A 568 25.69 3.65 18.10
N PRO A 569 26.24 4.56 17.30
CA PRO A 569 26.46 5.94 17.70
C PRO A 569 25.13 6.63 18.04
N ALA A 570 25.21 7.68 18.88
CA ALA A 570 24.04 8.48 19.26
C ALA A 570 23.55 9.44 18.15
N THR A 571 24.25 9.49 17.01
CA THR A 571 23.97 10.35 15.87
C THR A 571 23.63 9.54 14.62
N ARG A 572 22.86 10.14 13.71
CA ARG A 572 22.52 9.54 12.42
C ARG A 572 23.66 9.75 11.42
N HIS A 573 23.78 8.84 10.45
CA HIS A 573 24.70 8.95 9.34
C HIS A 573 24.39 10.21 8.51
N HIS A 574 25.40 11.05 8.22
CA HIS A 574 25.22 12.35 7.58
C HIS A 574 24.51 12.28 6.21
N HIS A 575 24.88 11.32 5.36
CA HIS A 575 24.29 11.18 4.03
C HIS A 575 22.86 10.61 4.08
N PHE A 576 22.68 9.44 4.68
CA PHE A 576 21.39 8.73 4.71
C PHE A 576 20.39 9.23 5.75
N GLY A 577 20.84 9.89 6.82
CA GLY A 577 19.97 10.26 7.95
C GLY A 577 19.48 9.07 8.76
N MET A 578 20.19 7.94 8.75
CA MET A 578 19.83 6.69 9.44
C MET A 578 20.87 6.29 10.50
N PRO A 579 20.52 5.51 11.54
CA PRO A 579 21.50 4.95 12.46
C PRO A 579 22.53 4.06 11.75
N GLU A 580 23.80 4.20 12.13
CA GLU A 580 24.90 3.36 11.66
C GLU A 580 25.32 2.40 12.79
N LEU A 581 25.72 1.19 12.42
CA LEU A 581 26.26 0.18 13.31
C LEU A 581 27.71 -0.10 12.96
N LEU A 582 28.55 -0.08 14.00
CA LEU A 582 29.98 -0.33 13.93
C LEU A 582 30.30 -1.65 14.63
N LYS A 583 31.02 -2.52 13.92
CA LYS A 583 31.50 -3.80 14.43
C LYS A 583 32.43 -3.58 15.63
N THR A 584 32.25 -4.35 16.70
CA THR A 584 33.15 -4.27 17.85
C THR A 584 34.52 -4.85 17.52
N ALA A 585 35.59 -4.20 17.99
CA ALA A 585 36.96 -4.59 17.66
C ALA A 585 37.38 -5.93 18.26
N ASP A 586 36.69 -6.41 19.29
CA ASP A 586 37.02 -7.64 20.00
C ASP A 586 36.38 -8.90 19.38
N GLY A 587 35.37 -8.77 18.52
CA GLY A 587 34.61 -9.89 17.97
C GLY A 587 33.95 -10.75 19.05
N ALA A 588 33.71 -10.19 20.24
CA ALA A 588 33.13 -10.92 21.35
C ALA A 588 31.62 -11.06 21.18
N CYS A 589 31.10 -12.26 21.35
CA CYS A 589 29.69 -12.59 21.24
C CYS A 589 28.97 -12.54 22.59
N VAL A 590 27.64 -12.44 22.49
CA VAL A 590 26.71 -12.46 23.61
C VAL A 590 25.71 -13.60 23.41
N VAL A 591 25.50 -14.41 24.44
CA VAL A 591 24.51 -15.48 24.50
C VAL A 591 23.23 -14.94 25.13
N VAL A 592 22.12 -15.04 24.41
CA VAL A 592 20.79 -14.72 24.91
C VAL A 592 19.91 -15.96 24.90
N LYS A 593 18.82 -15.96 25.69
CA LYS A 593 17.83 -17.03 25.57
C LYS A 593 17.12 -16.89 24.22
N ASN A 594 16.68 -18.02 23.69
CA ASN A 594 15.81 -18.06 22.50
C ASN A 594 14.55 -17.19 22.62
N THR A 595 14.00 -17.04 23.83
CA THR A 595 12.83 -16.19 24.12
C THR A 595 13.13 -14.70 24.17
N ASP A 596 14.41 -14.32 24.25
CA ASP A 596 14.83 -12.93 24.44
C ASP A 596 15.17 -12.25 23.10
N VAL A 597 15.07 -12.97 21.97
CA VAL A 597 15.17 -12.38 20.63
C VAL A 597 13.89 -11.61 20.33
N LEU A 598 14.00 -10.30 20.20
CA LEU A 598 12.84 -9.42 20.10
C LEU A 598 12.20 -9.48 18.70
N PHE A 599 12.95 -9.09 17.67
CA PHE A 599 12.48 -9.04 16.29
C PHE A 599 13.63 -8.87 15.28
N LEU A 600 13.34 -9.22 14.03
CA LEU A 600 14.25 -9.15 12.88
C LEU A 600 14.31 -7.73 12.30
N ILE A 601 15.48 -7.30 11.83
CA ILE A 601 15.69 -5.98 11.22
C ILE A 601 16.44 -6.08 9.89
N ASN A 602 16.28 -5.08 9.03
CA ASN A 602 17.04 -4.96 7.80
C ASN A 602 18.27 -4.06 7.99
N MET A 603 19.43 -4.58 7.63
CA MET A 603 20.70 -3.88 7.64
C MET A 603 21.27 -3.87 6.23
N GLN A 604 21.77 -2.71 5.80
CA GLN A 604 22.51 -2.58 4.54
C GLN A 604 23.97 -2.29 4.84
N HIS A 605 24.88 -2.82 4.03
CA HIS A 605 26.30 -2.45 4.14
C HIS A 605 26.49 -0.97 3.79
N ASN A 606 27.36 -0.24 4.50
CA ASN A 606 27.66 1.17 4.17
C ASN A 606 28.61 1.29 2.97
N CYS A 607 28.10 0.96 1.78
CA CYS A 607 28.86 1.06 0.52
C CYS A 607 29.25 2.50 0.17
N TRP A 608 28.52 3.51 0.68
CA TRP A 608 28.81 4.92 0.41
C TRP A 608 30.16 5.35 1.01
N ASN A 609 30.43 4.96 2.26
CA ASN A 609 31.70 5.25 2.92
C ASN A 609 32.81 4.30 2.45
N SER A 610 32.52 3.00 2.35
CA SER A 610 33.52 1.98 1.98
C SER A 610 33.86 1.94 0.49
N LYS A 611 33.14 2.70 -0.35
CA LYS A 611 33.35 2.80 -1.82
C LYS A 611 33.43 1.43 -2.51
N CYS A 612 32.52 0.52 -2.14
CA CYS A 612 32.45 -0.82 -2.73
C CYS A 612 32.18 -0.76 -4.25
N ALA A 613 32.73 -1.72 -4.98
CA ALA A 613 32.68 -1.75 -6.44
C ALA A 613 32.13 -3.08 -6.97
N ALA A 614 31.62 -3.03 -8.21
CA ALA A 614 31.14 -4.21 -8.93
C ALA A 614 32.33 -4.96 -9.56
N THR A 615 33.24 -5.48 -8.74
CA THR A 615 34.49 -6.14 -9.18
C THR A 615 34.36 -7.66 -9.28
N ALA A 616 33.48 -8.27 -8.49
CA ALA A 616 33.35 -9.71 -8.42
C ALA A 616 32.36 -10.26 -9.45
N GLN A 617 32.60 -11.48 -9.91
CA GLN A 617 31.71 -12.22 -10.79
C GLN A 617 31.25 -13.52 -10.14
N ARG A 618 30.01 -13.91 -10.43
CA ARG A 618 29.45 -15.20 -10.01
C ARG A 618 28.64 -15.84 -11.14
N PRO A 619 28.52 -17.18 -11.16
CA PRO A 619 27.59 -17.86 -12.06
C PRO A 619 26.17 -17.37 -11.78
N ARG A 620 25.43 -17.02 -12.84
CA ARG A 620 24.04 -16.64 -12.75
C ARG A 620 23.22 -17.90 -12.44
N VAL A 621 22.38 -17.83 -11.42
CA VAL A 621 21.46 -18.92 -11.07
C VAL A 621 20.11 -18.68 -11.74
N GLN A 622 19.63 -19.64 -12.51
CA GLN A 622 18.28 -19.66 -13.10
C GLN A 622 17.57 -20.93 -12.66
N GLU A 623 16.35 -20.79 -12.12
CA GLU A 623 15.54 -21.94 -11.67
C GLU A 623 16.26 -22.88 -10.67
N ARG A 624 17.17 -22.33 -9.86
CA ARG A 624 18.04 -23.05 -8.89
C ARG A 624 19.18 -23.85 -9.52
N LEU A 625 19.46 -23.65 -10.80
CA LEU A 625 20.62 -24.20 -11.49
C LEU A 625 21.61 -23.08 -11.81
N GLU A 626 22.89 -23.34 -11.55
CA GLU A 626 23.96 -22.47 -12.03
C GLU A 626 24.03 -22.56 -13.55
N THR A 627 24.13 -21.42 -14.20
CA THR A 627 24.28 -21.31 -15.66
C THR A 627 25.71 -20.94 -15.99
N GLU A 628 26.12 -21.18 -17.24
CA GLU A 628 27.43 -20.75 -17.76
C GLU A 628 27.56 -19.22 -17.90
N LEU A 629 26.44 -18.50 -17.77
CA LEU A 629 26.43 -17.05 -17.80
C LEU A 629 26.94 -16.49 -16.47
N SER A 630 27.96 -15.64 -16.51
CA SER A 630 28.42 -14.89 -15.35
C SER A 630 27.64 -13.59 -15.18
N GLU A 631 27.35 -13.21 -13.94
CA GLU A 631 26.87 -11.88 -13.58
C GLU A 631 27.87 -11.18 -12.64
N THR A 632 27.99 -9.86 -12.79
CA THR A 632 28.81 -9.02 -11.91
C THR A 632 27.99 -8.64 -10.67
N PHE A 633 28.62 -8.61 -9.50
CA PHE A 633 27.99 -8.20 -8.25
C PHE A 633 28.91 -7.30 -7.42
N ILE A 634 28.32 -6.58 -6.45
CA ILE A 634 29.07 -5.70 -5.55
C ILE A 634 29.86 -6.56 -4.57
N GLU A 635 31.18 -6.40 -4.57
CA GLU A 635 32.07 -6.96 -3.57
C GLU A 635 32.24 -5.94 -2.43
N HIS A 636 31.84 -6.33 -1.22
CA HIS A 636 32.04 -5.47 -0.04
C HIS A 636 33.50 -5.51 0.40
N VAL A 637 34.07 -4.34 0.62
CA VAL A 637 35.49 -4.17 1.00
C VAL A 637 35.74 -4.69 2.43
N ASP A 638 34.75 -4.57 3.31
CA ASP A 638 34.80 -5.08 4.67
C ASP A 638 33.40 -5.43 5.22
N ASP A 639 33.33 -5.83 6.49
CA ASP A 639 32.10 -6.17 7.25
C ASP A 639 31.96 -5.25 8.47
N LYS A 640 32.49 -4.03 8.43
CA LYS A 640 32.65 -3.18 9.62
C LYS A 640 31.48 -2.23 9.86
N MET A 641 30.90 -1.69 8.79
CA MET A 641 29.94 -0.59 8.86
C MET A 641 28.62 -0.94 8.17
N HIS A 642 27.53 -0.84 8.91
CA HIS A 642 26.19 -1.18 8.42
C HIS A 642 25.19 -0.09 8.78
N LEU A 643 24.21 0.15 7.92
CA LEU A 643 23.14 1.12 8.13
C LEU A 643 21.86 0.38 8.50
N LEU A 644 21.24 0.79 9.60
CA LEU A 644 19.91 0.32 9.97
C LEU A 644 18.89 0.95 9.04
N ASN A 645 18.22 0.14 8.23
CA ASN A 645 17.29 0.63 7.23
C ASN A 645 16.00 1.18 7.87
N MET A 646 15.95 2.49 8.08
CA MET A 646 14.79 3.18 8.65
C MET A 646 13.61 3.32 7.67
N HIS A 647 13.82 2.96 6.40
CA HIS A 647 12.78 2.94 5.37
C HIS A 647 12.09 1.58 5.25
N ALA A 648 12.59 0.53 5.93
CA ALA A 648 11.97 -0.78 5.96
C ALA A 648 10.54 -0.71 6.50
N LEU A 649 9.61 -1.41 5.84
CA LEU A 649 8.21 -1.47 6.27
C LEU A 649 8.02 -2.51 7.38
N HIS A 650 8.78 -3.61 7.30
CA HIS A 650 8.76 -4.68 8.30
C HIS A 650 9.33 -4.18 9.62
N ASN A 651 8.63 -4.43 10.73
CA ASN A 651 9.02 -4.01 12.09
C ASN A 651 9.32 -2.49 12.26
N ALA A 652 8.86 -1.63 11.35
CA ALA A 652 9.14 -0.19 11.36
C ALA A 652 8.77 0.52 12.69
N ALA A 653 7.61 0.16 13.24
CA ALA A 653 7.11 0.66 14.53
C ALA A 653 7.97 0.16 15.70
N LEU A 654 8.35 -1.12 15.68
CA LEU A 654 9.15 -1.76 16.73
C LEU A 654 10.56 -1.15 16.81
N ILE A 655 11.20 -0.93 15.65
CA ILE A 655 12.50 -0.25 15.57
C ILE A 655 12.41 1.12 16.25
N ARG A 656 11.37 1.90 15.94
CA ARG A 656 11.18 3.25 16.50
C ARG A 656 10.82 3.26 17.98
N ARG A 657 10.22 2.17 18.49
CA ARG A 657 9.93 1.97 19.90
C ARG A 657 11.18 1.65 20.73
N VAL A 658 12.11 0.87 20.17
CA VAL A 658 13.35 0.47 20.85
C VAL A 658 14.41 1.59 20.81
N LEU A 659 14.50 2.30 19.70
CA LEU A 659 15.50 3.35 19.52
C LEU A 659 15.12 4.66 20.24
N PRO A 660 16.11 5.42 20.72
CA PRO A 660 15.87 6.74 21.30
C PRO A 660 15.31 7.72 20.25
N ARG A 661 14.46 8.65 20.69
CA ARG A 661 13.84 9.68 19.81
C ARG A 661 14.86 10.55 19.07
N SER A 662 16.07 10.74 19.59
CA SER A 662 17.15 11.43 18.87
C SER A 662 17.49 10.77 17.53
N LEU A 663 17.33 9.45 17.43
CA LEU A 663 17.60 8.66 16.22
C LEU A 663 16.36 8.42 15.34
N THR A 664 15.14 8.68 15.84
CA THR A 664 13.89 8.29 15.16
C THR A 664 12.91 9.42 14.86
N ALA A 665 12.98 10.54 15.59
CA ALA A 665 12.08 11.67 15.37
C ALA A 665 12.35 12.32 14.01
N PRO A 666 11.33 12.58 13.18
CA PRO A 666 11.51 13.34 11.96
C PRO A 666 12.09 14.72 12.25
N ILE A 667 13.02 15.18 11.41
CA ILE A 667 13.62 16.51 11.51
C ILE A 667 12.98 17.37 10.41
N PRO A 668 12.29 18.48 10.75
CA PRO A 668 11.76 19.40 9.75
C PRO A 668 12.87 19.94 8.84
N GLN A 669 12.68 19.89 7.53
CA GLN A 669 13.61 20.39 6.52
C GLN A 669 13.79 21.92 6.62
N ASP A 670 12.73 22.67 6.96
CA ASP A 670 12.82 24.13 7.09
C ASP A 670 11.84 24.70 8.13
N ALA A 671 12.38 25.44 9.11
CA ALA A 671 11.61 26.25 10.07
C ALA A 671 11.17 27.62 9.48
N HIS A 672 11.52 27.93 8.23
CA HIS A 672 11.33 29.25 7.61
C HIS A 672 10.67 29.19 6.22
N ARG A 673 9.48 28.60 6.12
CA ARG A 673 8.64 28.56 4.90
C ARG A 673 8.41 29.94 4.24
N ALA A 674 8.50 31.04 5.00
CA ALA A 674 8.19 32.39 4.52
C ALA A 674 9.32 33.09 3.73
N LYS A 675 10.60 32.82 4.03
CA LYS A 675 11.73 33.49 3.34
C LYS A 675 12.08 32.83 2.01
N ASP A 676 11.76 31.55 1.88
CA ASP A 676 12.14 30.71 0.76
C ASP A 676 11.22 30.86 -0.46
N ALA A 677 9.96 31.27 -0.25
CA ALA A 677 8.99 31.51 -1.31
C ALA A 677 9.46 32.57 -2.33
N GLN A 678 10.03 33.67 -1.83
CA GLN A 678 10.54 34.79 -2.66
C GLN A 678 11.70 34.33 -3.56
N ALA A 679 12.68 33.61 -3.00
CA ALA A 679 13.82 33.08 -3.74
C ALA A 679 13.43 31.96 -4.72
N ARG A 680 12.37 31.19 -4.41
CA ARG A 680 11.83 30.13 -5.28
C ARG A 680 11.12 30.71 -6.51
N LYS A 681 10.47 31.87 -6.38
CA LYS A 681 9.81 32.61 -7.48
C LYS A 681 10.82 33.11 -8.53
N GLU A 682 11.93 33.67 -8.08
CA GLU A 682 13.02 34.15 -8.96
C GLU A 682 13.63 33.00 -9.77
N ARG A 683 13.81 31.82 -9.15
CA ARG A 683 14.32 30.62 -9.83
C ARG A 683 13.31 30.05 -10.84
N ALA A 684 12.03 30.03 -10.49
CA ALA A 684 10.96 29.55 -11.39
C ALA A 684 10.79 30.47 -12.61
N ALA A 685 10.81 31.78 -12.40
CA ALA A 685 10.77 32.79 -13.46
C ALA A 685 11.99 32.67 -14.38
N THR A 686 13.18 32.44 -13.83
CA THR A 686 14.40 32.23 -14.62
C THR A 686 14.33 30.96 -15.46
N LYS A 687 13.78 29.86 -14.93
CA LYS A 687 13.63 28.58 -15.65
C LYS A 687 12.55 28.67 -16.74
N ALA A 688 11.46 29.38 -16.49
CA ALA A 688 10.42 29.67 -17.49
C ALA A 688 10.96 30.57 -18.61
N ALA A 689 11.77 31.58 -18.29
CA ALA A 689 12.43 32.44 -19.28
C ALA A 689 13.42 31.64 -20.15
N GLN A 690 14.21 30.74 -19.57
CA GLN A 690 15.12 29.86 -20.32
C GLN A 690 14.39 28.89 -21.26
N GLN A 691 13.23 28.37 -20.85
CA GLN A 691 12.38 27.51 -21.70
C GLN A 691 11.67 28.30 -22.80
N ALA A 692 11.35 29.57 -22.58
CA ALA A 692 10.78 30.45 -23.60
C ALA A 692 11.81 30.82 -24.67
N VAL A 693 13.08 31.04 -24.30
CA VAL A 693 14.17 31.33 -25.24
C VAL A 693 14.49 30.12 -26.14
N GLY A 694 14.37 28.89 -25.63
CA GLY A 694 14.54 27.67 -26.44
C GLY A 694 13.43 27.40 -27.46
N ARG A 695 12.25 28.03 -27.33
CA ARG A 695 11.12 27.87 -28.26
C ARG A 695 11.17 28.82 -29.46
N ASN A 696 12.00 29.85 -29.43
CA ASN A 696 12.13 30.84 -30.52
C ASN A 696 13.18 30.45 -31.58
N ALA A 697 13.79 29.27 -31.48
CA ALA A 697 14.52 28.67 -32.59
C ALA A 697 13.54 27.89 -33.48
N VAL A 698 13.42 28.34 -34.74
CA VAL A 698 12.47 27.98 -35.81
C VAL A 698 11.97 26.50 -35.82
N PRO A 699 10.67 26.26 -36.08
CA PRO A 699 10.03 24.95 -35.96
C PRO A 699 10.26 24.04 -37.19
N GLY A 700 10.85 22.87 -36.96
CA GLY A 700 10.76 21.71 -37.84
C GLY A 700 9.73 20.73 -37.27
N SER A 701 8.71 20.42 -38.07
CA SER A 701 7.60 19.50 -37.80
C SER A 701 7.92 18.30 -36.91
N ILE A 702 7.30 18.25 -35.73
CA ILE A 702 7.00 16.99 -35.03
C ILE A 702 5.52 17.05 -34.66
N GLY A 703 4.75 16.19 -35.33
CA GLY A 703 3.32 16.07 -35.19
C GLY A 703 2.89 15.65 -33.79
N GLU A 704 1.68 16.09 -33.47
CA GLU A 704 0.84 15.64 -32.38
C GLU A 704 0.80 14.10 -32.34
N ALA A 705 1.24 13.53 -31.22
CA ALA A 705 0.87 12.18 -30.84
C ALA A 705 -0.07 12.28 -29.64
N GLU A 706 -1.36 12.14 -29.94
CA GLU A 706 -2.45 11.97 -29.00
C GLU A 706 -2.16 10.86 -27.99
N MET A 707 -2.51 11.12 -26.74
CA MET A 707 -2.78 10.08 -25.76
C MET A 707 -4.05 9.32 -26.16
N ALA A 708 -3.88 8.24 -26.92
CA ALA A 708 -4.88 7.18 -27.05
C ALA A 708 -4.55 6.02 -26.07
N PRO A 709 -5.56 5.26 -25.59
CA PRO A 709 -5.37 4.21 -24.60
C PRO A 709 -4.60 3.01 -25.19
N MET A 710 -3.59 2.52 -24.48
CA MET A 710 -2.81 1.35 -24.90
C MET A 710 -3.67 0.08 -24.90
N ALA A 711 -4.17 -0.29 -26.08
CA ALA A 711 -4.46 -1.67 -26.43
C ALA A 711 -3.15 -2.46 -26.51
N THR A 712 -3.12 -3.63 -25.86
CA THR A 712 -1.97 -4.53 -25.85
C THR A 712 -2.05 -5.45 -27.07
N MET A 713 -1.14 -5.29 -28.03
CA MET A 713 -0.83 -6.34 -29.01
C MET A 713 0.48 -7.01 -28.61
N VAL A 714 0.38 -8.28 -28.21
CA VAL A 714 1.52 -9.21 -28.13
C VAL A 714 1.47 -10.05 -29.40
N ALA A 715 2.37 -9.79 -30.35
CA ALA A 715 2.67 -10.70 -31.43
C ALA A 715 3.64 -11.78 -30.91
N GLY A 716 3.26 -13.05 -31.10
CA GLY A 716 4.09 -14.21 -30.81
C GLY A 716 5.27 -14.31 -31.78
N GLN A 717 6.38 -14.85 -31.28
CA GLN A 717 7.47 -15.35 -32.11
C GLN A 717 7.05 -16.70 -32.71
N GLU A 718 6.96 -16.75 -34.03
CA GLU A 718 6.91 -17.97 -34.82
C GLU A 718 8.26 -18.70 -34.76
N VAL A 719 8.18 -20.02 -34.59
CA VAL A 719 9.30 -20.96 -34.70
C VAL A 719 9.44 -21.34 -36.17
N ALA A 720 10.64 -21.15 -36.71
CA ALA A 720 11.00 -21.56 -38.07
C ALA A 720 11.10 -23.09 -38.19
N GLY A 721 10.52 -23.64 -39.26
CA GLY A 721 10.75 -24.99 -39.77
C GLY A 721 10.21 -25.12 -41.21
N PRO A 722 10.91 -25.78 -42.16
CA PRO A 722 10.90 -25.33 -43.56
C PRO A 722 10.04 -26.18 -44.52
N MET A 723 9.66 -25.50 -45.61
CA MET A 723 9.47 -25.96 -47.00
C MET A 723 8.49 -27.11 -47.32
N GLY A 724 7.55 -26.83 -48.22
CA GLY A 724 7.03 -27.84 -49.15
C GLY A 724 5.66 -27.57 -49.77
N SER A 725 5.68 -26.98 -50.97
CA SER A 725 4.72 -27.16 -52.08
C SER A 725 3.22 -26.85 -51.90
N THR A 726 2.79 -25.82 -52.63
CA THR A 726 1.47 -25.64 -53.26
C THR A 726 0.93 -26.93 -53.90
N PRO A 727 -0.41 -27.13 -54.01
CA PRO A 727 -1.11 -26.57 -55.17
C PRO A 727 -2.55 -26.08 -54.95
N GLN A 728 -3.02 -25.46 -56.02
CA GLN A 728 -4.31 -24.82 -56.30
C GLN A 728 -5.54 -25.66 -55.92
N GLY A 729 -6.61 -24.95 -55.55
CA GLY A 729 -7.88 -25.54 -55.15
C GLY A 729 -8.71 -26.11 -56.30
N ILE A 730 -9.85 -26.68 -55.91
CA ILE A 730 -11.06 -26.89 -56.72
C ILE A 730 -12.25 -26.95 -55.75
N GLN A 731 -13.34 -26.35 -56.20
CA GLN A 731 -14.68 -26.33 -55.65
C GLN A 731 -15.21 -27.74 -55.35
N THR A 732 -16.10 -27.89 -54.36
CA THR A 732 -17.54 -28.18 -54.57
C THR A 732 -18.26 -28.57 -53.27
N GLN A 733 -19.44 -27.94 -53.13
CA GLN A 733 -20.73 -28.48 -52.67
C GLN A 733 -20.94 -28.99 -51.23
N ASP A 734 -21.93 -28.33 -50.62
CA ASP A 734 -22.95 -28.81 -49.69
C ASP A 734 -23.13 -30.34 -49.59
N ILE A 735 -23.39 -30.82 -48.37
CA ILE A 735 -24.69 -31.38 -47.94
C ILE A 735 -24.56 -31.87 -46.48
N ASP A 736 -25.65 -31.65 -45.74
CA ASP A 736 -25.93 -31.99 -44.34
C ASP A 736 -25.53 -33.40 -43.86
N GLY A 737 -25.23 -33.45 -42.56
CA GLY A 737 -25.12 -34.65 -41.71
C GLY A 737 -24.88 -34.28 -40.25
#